data_AF-A0A917EBE8-F1
#
_entry.id   AF-A0A917EBE8-F1
#
_cell.length_a   1.000
_cell.length_b   1.000
_cell.length_c   1.000
_cell.angle_alpha   90.00
_cell.angle_beta   90.00
_cell.angle_gamma   90.00
#
_symmetry.space_group_name_H-M   'P 1'
#
loop_
_entity.id
_entity.type
_entity.pdbx_description
1 polymer ?
#
loop_
_entity_poly.entity_id
_entity_poly.type
_entity_poly.pdbx_seq_one_letter_code
_entity_poly.pdbx_strand_id
1 'polypeptide(L)'
;MIDRRTSPDVVRFDGTNVTAVLGPTNTGKTFYAIERMIAHSSGVIGLPLRLLAREVYTRLVERVGVSQVALVTGEEKIRPPNARFHVCTVEAMPQKTDAAFVAIDEVQLGADLERGHVFTDRILHTRGREETLLLGASTMRGVLERLLSGATFVTRPRMSQLLYAGSKKTTRLPRRSAIVAFSADEVYAIAELVRRQRGGAAVVLGALSPRTRNSQVELYQSGEVDFLIATDAIGMGLNLDVDHVAFAQDWKFDGFQYRQLNVAELGQIAGRAGRHVRDGTFGVTGQVDPFAPEVVEALESHSFPPVRNLQWRSSALDFSSVRALRDSLDAPAPVPELTRSLPAVDQRALEQVVQDKGVAERASGAARVALLWEACKLPDYRRIAPAQHAEIIATIYRDLADNGHVAEDYMAAEVQRADRMEGDIDTLSRRIAEIRTWTYISHRPDWLADPTHWQQKTRDIEDRLSDALHERLTKRFVDRRTSVLMKRLREKALMEAEIAADGRVTVEGHHVGELQGFRFSPDSHAEGPDAKAIRAAAQKGLGSEFEARAERFANAPNGDLALGSDALLRWLGAPIAMLTAGESPLKPRLVLFADEQLTGPARDKVMNRADRYVTFQVSTLLKPLADLQGAEELSGTARGIAYRLVENFGLLQRREVAEEIRSLDQEARAALRRHGVRFGAYHIFIPALVKPAPANLMTLLWAIAHDGREKPGFGDVTQLLATGRTSAVADAGFDPVFYALAGYRLLGRRAVRVDILERLADLIRPALAWKPGAAKRPEGGYDGSQFIATPAMMSILGATADDMEEILKGLGYRSQGVDAEEVTKTLARLDDEAARAALAAKAEAAAAVATASSPEADETPAASEAESVIATDEPASAETEVSAEDATTAEEVETASEPAGDAVPAETPAAEPASEAAEPADEAVEPVAEPVAAEPAPVAEAAELAPVEEPAEAEAAAVAPDGTAEDKPAEPPKLIQVWRPGGRHDGRSREGARHGNRPNHRQEAGAGHRSRRPHGQGGEAQGAPAEGQGAAPRRDEQRAFQKRPPFPKKGGDGEGRGAGNRPGGGERHRGRPEGERKPGGAPAGEPRRFDKPQGQPPKPRAIDPDSPFAKLAALRDKLGK
;
A
#
# COMPACT_ATOMS: atom_id res chain seq x y z
N MET A 1 -6.48 -14.42 100.08
CA MET A 1 -5.57 -14.43 98.91
C MET A 1 -5.67 -15.80 98.25
N ILE A 2 -6.36 -15.90 97.12
CA ILE A 2 -6.34 -17.06 96.20
C ILE A 2 -6.38 -16.48 94.76
N ASP A 3 -5.86 -17.22 93.79
CA ASP A 3 -5.33 -16.81 92.49
C ASP A 3 -6.07 -15.79 91.62
N ARG A 4 -5.25 -15.11 90.81
CA ARG A 4 -5.67 -14.45 89.57
C ARG A 4 -6.12 -15.53 88.58
N ARG A 5 -7.39 -15.51 88.18
CA ARG A 5 -7.87 -16.35 87.08
C ARG A 5 -7.10 -16.03 85.79
N THR A 6 -6.72 -17.07 85.07
CA THR A 6 -6.13 -17.00 83.74
C THR A 6 -7.00 -16.17 82.80
N SER A 7 -6.36 -15.33 81.98
CA SER A 7 -6.97 -14.89 80.72
C SER A 7 -7.16 -16.13 79.82
N PRO A 8 -8.15 -16.14 78.89
CA PRO A 8 -8.23 -17.22 77.92
C PRO A 8 -6.94 -17.28 77.11
N ASP A 9 -6.28 -18.43 77.11
CA ASP A 9 -5.03 -18.62 76.38
C ASP A 9 -5.27 -18.41 74.89
N VAL A 10 -4.73 -17.31 74.35
CA VAL A 10 -4.79 -17.01 72.92
C VAL A 10 -3.88 -18.01 72.22
N VAL A 11 -4.49 -19.03 71.63
CA VAL A 11 -3.80 -20.06 70.84
C VAL A 11 -2.98 -19.37 69.75
N ARG A 12 -1.66 -19.38 69.90
CA ARG A 12 -0.71 -18.87 68.90
C ARG A 12 0.13 -20.01 68.39
N PHE A 13 0.40 -19.99 67.10
CA PHE A 13 1.20 -21.00 66.43
C PHE A 13 2.67 -20.60 66.50
N ASP A 14 3.57 -21.58 66.56
CA ASP A 14 4.99 -21.32 66.70
C ASP A 14 5.57 -20.64 65.45
N GLY A 15 6.03 -19.39 65.62
CA GLY A 15 6.72 -18.61 64.61
C GLY A 15 8.24 -18.63 64.75
N THR A 16 8.79 -19.41 65.68
CA THR A 16 10.25 -19.56 65.85
C THR A 16 10.88 -20.08 64.55
N ASN A 17 12.02 -19.52 64.17
CA ASN A 17 12.71 -19.74 62.89
C ASN A 17 11.88 -19.42 61.62
N VAL A 18 10.72 -18.76 61.74
CA VAL A 18 9.92 -18.29 60.60
C VAL A 18 10.28 -16.85 60.25
N THR A 19 10.67 -16.60 59.00
CA THR A 19 10.87 -15.25 58.45
C THR A 19 9.91 -14.99 57.28
N ALA A 20 8.98 -14.06 57.48
CA ALA A 20 8.09 -13.58 56.45
C ALA A 20 8.77 -12.47 55.61
N VAL A 21 9.06 -12.77 54.34
CA VAL A 21 9.60 -11.83 53.36
C VAL A 21 8.44 -11.29 52.52
N LEU A 22 8.00 -10.07 52.84
CA LEU A 22 6.77 -9.49 52.30
C LEU A 22 7.06 -8.29 51.38
N GLY A 23 6.31 -8.17 50.29
CA GLY A 23 6.44 -7.08 49.33
C GLY A 23 5.60 -7.31 48.07
N PRO A 24 5.46 -6.31 47.18
CA PRO A 24 4.73 -6.43 45.91
C PRO A 24 5.38 -7.45 44.94
N THR A 25 4.80 -7.58 43.74
CA THR A 25 5.44 -8.26 42.60
C THR A 25 6.71 -7.51 42.14
N ASN A 26 7.56 -8.13 41.32
CA ASN A 26 8.87 -7.58 40.88
C ASN A 26 9.80 -7.13 42.05
N THR A 27 9.99 -8.03 43.05
CA THR A 27 10.76 -7.80 44.30
C THR A 27 11.87 -8.82 44.58
N GLY A 28 12.03 -9.84 43.71
CA GLY A 28 13.05 -10.88 43.85
C GLY A 28 12.88 -11.84 45.04
N LYS A 29 11.67 -11.96 45.63
CA LYS A 29 11.40 -12.84 46.79
C LYS A 29 11.75 -14.30 46.53
N THR A 30 11.22 -14.89 45.45
CA THR A 30 11.45 -16.30 45.10
C THR A 30 12.92 -16.57 44.76
N PHE A 31 13.62 -15.62 44.13
CA PHE A 31 15.06 -15.71 43.89
C PHE A 31 15.85 -15.74 45.21
N TYR A 32 15.55 -14.84 46.15
CA TYR A 32 16.15 -14.85 47.49
C TYR A 32 15.89 -16.18 48.22
N ALA A 33 14.69 -16.75 48.10
CA ALA A 33 14.39 -18.06 48.68
C ALA A 33 15.17 -19.21 48.04
N ILE A 34 15.45 -19.18 46.73
CA ILE A 34 16.30 -20.16 46.05
C ILE A 34 17.76 -20.05 46.54
N GLU A 35 18.30 -18.83 46.66
CA GLU A 35 19.65 -18.63 47.24
C GLU A 35 19.75 -19.17 48.67
N ARG A 36 18.75 -18.89 49.52
CA ARG A 36 18.70 -19.44 50.88
C ARG A 36 18.54 -20.96 50.86
N MET A 37 17.67 -21.52 50.03
CA MET A 37 17.45 -22.98 49.92
C MET A 37 18.74 -23.73 49.61
N ILE A 38 19.53 -23.27 48.62
CA ILE A 38 20.77 -23.91 48.19
C ILE A 38 21.87 -23.84 49.27
N ALA A 39 21.83 -22.84 50.14
CA ALA A 39 22.79 -22.67 51.24
C ALA A 39 22.60 -23.64 52.43
N HIS A 40 21.51 -24.42 52.47
CA HIS A 40 21.20 -25.37 53.54
C HIS A 40 21.45 -26.84 53.12
N SER A 41 21.47 -27.77 54.10
CA SER A 41 21.73 -29.19 53.82
C SER A 41 20.68 -29.83 52.89
N SER A 42 19.42 -29.43 53.03
CA SER A 42 18.25 -29.92 52.30
C SER A 42 17.12 -28.89 52.36
N GLY A 43 16.20 -28.92 51.40
CA GLY A 43 15.15 -27.91 51.30
C GLY A 43 13.84 -28.39 50.69
N VAL A 44 12.71 -27.78 51.09
CA VAL A 44 11.42 -27.89 50.39
C VAL A 44 10.88 -26.50 50.06
N ILE A 45 10.42 -26.28 48.82
CA ILE A 45 9.73 -25.05 48.40
C ILE A 45 8.35 -25.36 47.82
N GLY A 46 7.31 -24.87 48.51
CA GLY A 46 5.91 -24.91 48.10
C GLY A 46 5.55 -23.70 47.25
N LEU A 47 5.08 -23.93 46.03
CA LEU A 47 4.75 -22.91 45.04
C LEU A 47 3.27 -23.01 44.64
N PRO A 48 2.61 -21.90 44.25
CA PRO A 48 1.16 -21.90 44.09
C PRO A 48 0.67 -22.49 42.76
N LEU A 49 1.57 -22.77 41.80
CA LEU A 49 1.22 -23.22 40.46
C LEU A 49 2.28 -24.21 39.93
N ARG A 50 1.86 -25.23 39.17
CA ARG A 50 2.74 -26.21 38.51
C ARG A 50 3.78 -25.55 37.59
N LEU A 51 3.43 -24.43 36.96
CA LEU A 51 4.37 -23.65 36.13
C LEU A 51 5.52 -23.04 36.95
N LEU A 52 5.23 -22.44 38.11
CA LEU A 52 6.28 -21.97 39.02
C LEU A 52 7.11 -23.11 39.58
N ALA A 53 6.49 -24.24 39.92
CA ALA A 53 7.21 -25.44 40.34
C ALA A 53 8.18 -25.91 39.26
N ARG A 54 7.81 -25.85 37.97
CA ARG A 54 8.72 -26.18 36.86
C ARG A 54 9.80 -25.13 36.62
N GLU A 55 9.47 -23.85 36.70
CA GLU A 55 10.43 -22.73 36.57
C GLU A 55 11.51 -22.79 37.66
N VAL A 56 11.11 -23.02 38.91
CA VAL A 56 12.02 -23.13 40.06
C VAL A 56 12.81 -24.45 40.03
N TYR A 57 12.19 -25.57 39.62
CA TYR A 57 12.90 -26.83 39.40
C TYR A 57 14.03 -26.67 38.38
N THR A 58 13.76 -26.05 37.23
CA THR A 58 14.76 -25.87 36.17
C THR A 58 15.94 -25.03 36.66
N ARG A 59 15.69 -23.88 37.32
CA ARG A 59 16.75 -23.05 37.92
C ARG A 59 17.56 -23.72 39.03
N LEU A 60 16.95 -24.64 39.79
CA LEU A 60 17.69 -25.44 40.76
C LEU A 60 18.54 -26.50 40.07
N VAL A 61 18.00 -27.19 39.06
CA VAL A 61 18.74 -28.19 38.26
C VAL A 61 19.95 -27.58 37.56
N GLU A 62 19.82 -26.37 37.01
CA GLU A 62 20.92 -25.60 36.41
C GLU A 62 22.07 -25.29 37.41
N ARG A 63 21.79 -25.26 38.72
CA ARG A 63 22.74 -24.85 39.76
C ARG A 63 23.31 -25.98 40.62
N VAL A 64 22.54 -27.06 40.84
CA VAL A 64 22.94 -28.20 41.69
C VAL A 64 22.83 -29.56 41.00
N GLY A 65 22.40 -29.60 39.74
CA GLY A 65 22.31 -30.82 38.93
C GLY A 65 21.02 -31.61 39.10
N VAL A 66 20.63 -32.34 38.04
CA VAL A 66 19.37 -33.11 37.96
C VAL A 66 19.21 -34.09 39.14
N SER A 67 20.29 -34.77 39.55
CA SER A 67 20.26 -35.79 40.60
C SER A 67 20.00 -35.26 42.02
N GLN A 68 19.99 -33.94 42.22
CA GLN A 68 19.85 -33.29 43.52
C GLN A 68 18.46 -32.65 43.73
N VAL A 69 17.63 -32.56 42.69
CA VAL A 69 16.36 -31.83 42.71
C VAL A 69 15.19 -32.75 42.35
N ALA A 70 14.13 -32.73 43.15
CA ALA A 70 12.87 -33.39 42.85
C ALA A 70 11.78 -32.37 42.47
N LEU A 71 10.93 -32.72 41.51
CA LEU A 71 9.68 -32.01 41.20
C LEU A 71 8.50 -32.87 41.67
N VAL A 72 7.58 -32.30 42.45
CA VAL A 72 6.40 -33.02 42.95
C VAL A 72 5.15 -32.14 42.83
N THR A 73 4.30 -32.41 41.85
CA THR A 73 2.96 -31.83 41.74
C THR A 73 1.89 -32.93 41.85
N GLY A 74 0.62 -32.61 41.58
CA GLY A 74 -0.44 -33.63 41.57
C GLY A 74 -0.33 -34.56 40.36
N GLU A 75 0.13 -34.01 39.24
CA GLU A 75 0.05 -34.55 37.88
C GLU A 75 1.43 -34.76 37.23
N GLU A 76 2.53 -34.56 37.98
CA GLU A 76 3.90 -34.82 37.54
C GLU A 76 4.83 -35.04 38.74
N LYS A 77 5.66 -36.10 38.69
CA LYS A 77 6.57 -36.48 39.78
C LYS A 77 7.93 -36.90 39.21
N ILE A 78 8.96 -36.11 39.48
CA ILE A 78 10.37 -36.43 39.18
C ILE A 78 11.09 -36.55 40.53
N ARG A 79 11.60 -37.75 40.85
CA ARG A 79 12.24 -38.05 42.14
C ARG A 79 13.54 -38.84 41.93
N PRO A 80 14.70 -38.16 41.76
CA PRO A 80 16.00 -38.81 41.85
C PRO A 80 16.20 -39.45 43.22
N PRO A 81 16.91 -40.61 43.34
CA PRO A 81 17.11 -41.28 44.62
C PRO A 81 17.80 -40.42 45.69
N ASN A 82 18.70 -39.52 45.26
CA ASN A 82 19.55 -38.71 46.14
C ASN A 82 19.13 -37.21 46.15
N ALA A 83 17.85 -36.91 45.87
CA ALA A 83 17.37 -35.54 45.85
C ALA A 83 17.40 -34.89 47.24
N ARG A 84 18.06 -33.72 47.35
CA ARG A 84 18.16 -32.91 48.57
C ARG A 84 17.17 -31.75 48.60
N PHE A 85 16.70 -31.34 47.42
CA PHE A 85 15.85 -30.17 47.22
C PHE A 85 14.54 -30.58 46.55
N HIS A 86 13.42 -30.35 47.22
CA HIS A 86 12.08 -30.68 46.71
C HIS A 86 11.35 -29.40 46.29
N VAL A 87 10.99 -29.33 45.01
CA VAL A 87 10.17 -28.27 44.44
C VAL A 87 8.78 -28.83 44.22
N CYS A 88 7.77 -28.21 44.82
CA CYS A 88 6.42 -28.77 44.83
C CYS A 88 5.33 -27.70 44.70
N THR A 89 4.13 -28.12 44.28
CA THR A 89 2.93 -27.30 44.54
C THR A 89 2.60 -27.34 46.03
N VAL A 90 1.99 -26.28 46.57
CA VAL A 90 1.62 -26.21 48.01
C VAL A 90 0.73 -27.38 48.44
N GLU A 91 -0.14 -27.86 47.56
CA GLU A 91 -0.96 -29.06 47.72
C GLU A 91 -0.12 -30.36 47.83
N ALA A 92 0.91 -30.49 47.00
CA ALA A 92 1.79 -31.66 46.95
C ALA A 92 2.98 -31.58 47.93
N MET A 93 3.11 -30.46 48.65
CA MET A 93 4.11 -30.23 49.68
C MET A 93 3.87 -31.14 50.89
N PRO A 94 4.87 -31.91 51.37
CA PRO A 94 4.72 -32.80 52.52
C PRO A 94 4.21 -32.06 53.76
N GLN A 95 3.18 -32.59 54.42
CA GLN A 95 2.65 -32.06 55.68
C GLN A 95 3.71 -32.03 56.79
N LYS A 96 4.59 -33.05 56.81
CA LYS A 96 5.75 -33.18 57.70
C LYS A 96 7.00 -33.34 56.84
N THR A 97 8.10 -32.70 57.23
CA THR A 97 9.39 -32.76 56.54
C THR A 97 10.54 -32.63 57.55
N ASP A 98 11.71 -33.16 57.20
CA ASP A 98 12.96 -33.04 57.97
C ASP A 98 14.02 -32.18 57.23
N ALA A 99 13.57 -31.40 56.24
CA ALA A 99 14.43 -30.46 55.53
C ALA A 99 14.98 -29.37 56.46
N ALA A 100 16.24 -29.00 56.26
CA ALA A 100 16.83 -27.85 56.95
C ALA A 100 16.08 -26.55 56.63
N PHE A 101 15.78 -26.34 55.34
CA PHE A 101 15.08 -25.17 54.83
C PHE A 101 13.65 -25.49 54.36
N VAL A 102 12.70 -24.61 54.65
CA VAL A 102 11.36 -24.62 54.07
C VAL A 102 11.03 -23.24 53.51
N ALA A 103 10.38 -23.18 52.34
CA ALA A 103 9.75 -21.96 51.83
C ALA A 103 8.31 -22.21 51.33
N ILE A 104 7.44 -21.23 51.51
CA ILE A 104 6.08 -21.19 50.96
C ILE A 104 5.91 -19.85 50.23
N ASP A 105 5.58 -19.88 48.94
CA ASP A 105 5.41 -18.67 48.10
C ASP A 105 3.94 -18.26 47.92
N GLU A 106 3.74 -16.97 47.66
CA GLU A 106 2.45 -16.28 47.50
C GLU A 106 1.44 -16.56 48.65
N VAL A 107 1.91 -16.49 49.90
CA VAL A 107 1.13 -16.84 51.12
C VAL A 107 -0.20 -16.09 51.29
N GLN A 108 -0.42 -14.98 50.58
CA GLN A 108 -1.73 -14.32 50.52
C GLN A 108 -2.85 -15.19 49.95
N LEU A 109 -2.52 -16.27 49.21
CA LEU A 109 -3.49 -17.28 48.81
C LEU A 109 -4.14 -18.01 50.00
N GLY A 110 -3.62 -17.90 51.24
CA GLY A 110 -4.34 -18.34 52.44
C GLY A 110 -5.72 -17.69 52.62
N ALA A 111 -5.99 -16.55 51.97
CA ALA A 111 -7.31 -15.91 51.95
C ALA A 111 -8.27 -16.45 50.87
N ASP A 112 -7.79 -17.26 49.91
CA ASP A 112 -8.57 -17.78 48.79
C ASP A 112 -9.68 -18.75 49.23
N LEU A 113 -10.90 -18.54 48.73
CA LEU A 113 -12.12 -19.23 49.17
C LEU A 113 -12.14 -20.75 48.90
N GLU A 114 -11.41 -21.22 47.88
CA GLU A 114 -11.43 -22.62 47.44
C GLU A 114 -10.23 -23.39 47.97
N ARG A 115 -9.01 -22.91 47.71
CA ARG A 115 -7.75 -23.62 48.05
C ARG A 115 -6.95 -22.98 49.18
N GLY A 116 -7.34 -21.81 49.68
CA GLY A 116 -6.59 -21.09 50.71
C GLY A 116 -6.41 -21.86 52.02
N HIS A 117 -7.34 -22.77 52.34
CA HIS A 117 -7.22 -23.66 53.49
C HIS A 117 -5.95 -24.54 53.47
N VAL A 118 -5.44 -24.90 52.28
CA VAL A 118 -4.19 -25.66 52.11
C VAL A 118 -2.97 -24.80 52.41
N PHE A 119 -2.97 -23.55 51.93
CA PHE A 119 -1.90 -22.58 52.22
C PHE A 119 -1.85 -22.29 53.72
N THR A 120 -3.01 -22.08 54.34
CA THR A 120 -3.12 -21.87 55.79
C THR A 120 -2.58 -23.06 56.59
N ASP A 121 -2.92 -24.31 56.24
CA ASP A 121 -2.36 -25.49 56.90
C ASP A 121 -0.82 -25.55 56.81
N ARG A 122 -0.24 -25.26 55.63
CA ARG A 122 1.22 -25.19 55.45
C ARG A 122 1.86 -24.04 56.23
N ILE A 123 1.27 -22.84 56.20
CA ILE A 123 1.73 -21.66 56.96
C ILE A 123 1.74 -21.95 58.46
N LEU A 124 0.68 -22.56 58.99
CA LEU A 124 0.55 -22.82 60.42
C LEU A 124 1.45 -23.95 60.90
N HIS A 125 1.60 -25.04 60.14
CA HIS A 125 2.17 -26.29 60.66
C HIS A 125 3.51 -26.74 60.03
N THR A 126 3.86 -26.31 58.81
CA THR A 126 5.07 -26.80 58.14
C THR A 126 6.28 -25.93 58.47
N ARG A 127 7.37 -26.55 58.94
CA ARG A 127 8.62 -25.88 59.36
C ARG A 127 9.83 -26.63 58.79
N GLY A 128 10.91 -25.90 58.51
CA GLY A 128 12.25 -26.46 58.35
C GLY A 128 12.99 -26.50 59.69
N ARG A 129 13.99 -27.39 59.82
CA ARG A 129 14.78 -27.51 61.06
C ARG A 129 15.59 -26.24 61.39
N GLU A 130 16.03 -25.52 60.37
CA GLU A 130 16.98 -24.39 60.48
C GLU A 130 16.33 -23.07 60.07
N GLU A 131 15.62 -23.01 58.93
CA GLU A 131 14.93 -21.81 58.45
C GLU A 131 13.59 -22.13 57.79
N THR A 132 12.58 -21.30 58.05
CA THR A 132 11.29 -21.31 57.33
C THR A 132 10.99 -19.93 56.74
N LEU A 133 10.84 -19.81 55.41
CA LEU A 133 10.47 -18.57 54.75
C LEU A 133 9.00 -18.55 54.29
N LEU A 134 8.31 -17.46 54.61
CA LEU A 134 6.98 -17.16 54.07
C LEU A 134 7.09 -15.99 53.10
N LEU A 135 6.81 -16.20 51.82
CA LEU A 135 6.96 -15.18 50.77
C LEU A 135 5.57 -14.72 50.31
N GLY A 136 5.34 -13.42 50.18
CA GLY A 136 4.04 -12.94 49.68
C GLY A 136 3.88 -11.42 49.70
N ALA A 137 2.63 -10.97 49.65
CA ALA A 137 2.23 -9.57 49.64
C ALA A 137 2.30 -8.91 51.04
N SER A 138 2.60 -7.61 51.07
CA SER A 138 2.65 -6.80 52.31
C SER A 138 1.36 -6.85 53.15
N THR A 139 0.21 -7.07 52.49
CA THR A 139 -1.12 -7.19 53.12
C THR A 139 -1.22 -8.32 54.14
N MET A 140 -0.35 -9.32 54.07
CA MET A 140 -0.33 -10.47 54.99
C MET A 140 0.34 -10.18 56.34
N ARG A 141 1.12 -9.09 56.47
CA ARG A 141 1.91 -8.78 57.68
C ARG A 141 1.06 -8.90 58.95
N GLY A 142 -0.06 -8.18 59.01
CA GLY A 142 -0.86 -8.09 60.23
C GLY A 142 -1.53 -9.39 60.66
N VAL A 143 -1.95 -10.26 59.72
CA VAL A 143 -2.57 -11.55 60.09
C VAL A 143 -1.52 -12.58 60.49
N LEU A 144 -0.38 -12.64 59.79
CA LEU A 144 0.75 -13.49 60.15
C LEU A 144 1.34 -13.12 61.52
N GLU A 145 1.45 -11.83 61.84
CA GLU A 145 1.96 -11.30 63.11
C GLU A 145 1.08 -11.64 64.32
N ARG A 146 -0.23 -11.84 64.10
CA ARG A 146 -1.15 -12.31 65.15
C ARG A 146 -1.20 -13.84 65.28
N LEU A 147 -1.01 -14.57 64.19
CA LEU A 147 -1.00 -16.04 64.15
C LEU A 147 0.31 -16.67 64.64
N LEU A 148 1.46 -16.12 64.23
CA LEU A 148 2.79 -16.74 64.38
C LEU A 148 3.63 -16.01 65.44
N SER A 149 3.63 -16.51 66.68
CA SER A 149 4.41 -15.90 67.76
C SER A 149 5.92 -16.16 67.56
N GLY A 150 6.70 -15.08 67.45
CA GLY A 150 8.16 -15.14 67.26
C GLY A 150 8.63 -14.99 65.81
N ALA A 151 7.71 -14.88 64.84
CA ALA A 151 8.08 -14.70 63.43
C ALA A 151 8.77 -13.36 63.16
N THR A 152 9.80 -13.37 62.31
CA THR A 152 10.53 -12.18 61.84
C THR A 152 9.94 -11.67 60.53
N PHE A 153 9.92 -10.35 60.30
CA PHE A 153 9.23 -9.75 59.15
C PHE A 153 10.10 -8.78 58.34
N VAL A 154 10.56 -9.22 57.17
CA VAL A 154 11.39 -8.45 56.23
C VAL A 154 10.52 -7.86 55.12
N THR A 155 10.52 -6.53 54.95
CA THR A 155 9.84 -5.87 53.82
C THR A 155 10.80 -5.68 52.64
N ARG A 156 10.36 -5.95 51.40
CA ARG A 156 11.10 -5.65 50.17
C ARG A 156 10.32 -4.67 49.27
N PRO A 157 10.88 -3.49 48.90
CA PRO A 157 10.26 -2.57 47.94
C PRO A 157 10.37 -3.09 46.50
N ARG A 158 9.48 -2.61 45.62
CA ARG A 158 9.49 -2.90 44.17
C ARG A 158 10.76 -2.35 43.52
N MET A 159 11.28 -3.05 42.50
CA MET A 159 12.53 -2.68 41.81
C MET A 159 12.37 -1.60 40.71
N SER A 160 11.14 -1.31 40.29
CA SER A 160 10.79 -0.29 39.29
C SER A 160 9.44 0.36 39.59
N GLN A 161 9.15 1.50 38.96
CA GLN A 161 7.88 2.19 39.08
C GLN A 161 6.77 1.49 38.28
N LEU A 162 5.53 1.80 38.63
CA LEU A 162 4.33 1.40 37.91
C LEU A 162 3.47 2.65 37.76
N LEU A 163 3.14 3.05 36.52
CA LEU A 163 2.54 4.35 36.21
C LEU A 163 1.23 4.20 35.43
N TYR A 164 0.23 5.01 35.78
CA TYR A 164 -1.08 5.01 35.11
C TYR A 164 -1.03 5.77 33.79
N ALA A 165 -1.40 5.08 32.70
CA ALA A 165 -1.37 5.58 31.34
C ALA A 165 -2.76 5.93 30.78
N GLY A 166 -3.79 6.00 31.64
CA GLY A 166 -5.16 6.38 31.29
C GLY A 166 -5.98 5.31 30.56
N SER A 167 -7.10 5.74 29.98
CA SER A 167 -7.89 4.94 29.04
C SER A 167 -7.36 5.06 27.62
N LYS A 168 -7.20 3.94 26.92
CA LYS A 168 -6.75 3.86 25.52
C LYS A 168 -7.58 2.82 24.79
N LYS A 169 -8.04 3.15 23.57
CA LYS A 169 -8.65 2.14 22.67
C LYS A 169 -7.63 1.03 22.36
N THR A 170 -8.07 -0.21 22.16
CA THR A 170 -7.23 -1.37 21.81
C THR A 170 -6.28 -1.09 20.64
N THR A 171 -6.75 -0.39 19.61
CA THR A 171 -5.94 0.09 18.45
C THR A 171 -4.77 1.02 18.80
N ARG A 172 -4.80 1.66 19.96
CA ARG A 172 -3.83 2.67 20.45
C ARG A 172 -3.02 2.21 21.66
N LEU A 173 -3.17 0.95 22.08
CA LEU A 173 -2.27 0.35 23.06
C LEU A 173 -0.83 0.26 22.49
N PRO A 174 0.21 0.44 23.33
CA PRO A 174 1.59 0.30 22.91
C PRO A 174 1.91 -1.15 22.54
N ARG A 175 3.07 -1.38 21.90
CA ARG A 175 3.62 -2.73 21.72
C ARG A 175 3.92 -3.35 23.10
N ARG A 176 4.07 -4.67 23.16
CA ARG A 176 4.31 -5.43 24.41
C ARG A 176 3.23 -5.20 25.46
N SER A 177 1.98 -4.99 25.02
CA SER A 177 0.82 -4.91 25.92
C SER A 177 0.26 -6.29 26.26
N ALA A 178 -0.03 -6.53 27.53
CA ALA A 178 -0.95 -7.56 27.97
C ALA A 178 -2.35 -6.95 28.17
N ILE A 179 -3.38 -7.55 27.56
CA ILE A 179 -4.77 -7.13 27.66
C ILE A 179 -5.53 -8.17 28.50
N VAL A 180 -6.25 -7.73 29.52
CA VAL A 180 -6.83 -8.64 30.52
C VAL A 180 -8.36 -8.59 30.54
N ALA A 181 -8.98 -9.76 30.41
CA ALA A 181 -10.42 -9.99 30.49
C ALA A 181 -10.71 -11.31 31.23
N PHE A 182 -11.93 -11.50 31.73
CA PHE A 182 -12.25 -12.56 32.70
C PHE A 182 -13.22 -13.63 32.18
N SER A 183 -13.53 -13.62 30.88
CA SER A 183 -14.18 -14.74 30.17
C SER A 183 -13.35 -15.18 28.95
N ALA A 184 -13.48 -16.44 28.55
CA ALA A 184 -12.82 -16.96 27.36
C ALA A 184 -13.32 -16.26 26.08
N ASP A 185 -14.63 -16.00 26.01
CA ASP A 185 -15.27 -15.33 24.86
C ASP A 185 -14.72 -13.92 24.62
N GLU A 186 -14.56 -13.13 25.68
CA GLU A 186 -13.98 -11.78 25.59
C GLU A 186 -12.50 -11.85 25.20
N VAL A 187 -11.74 -12.79 25.76
CA VAL A 187 -10.33 -13.01 25.38
C VAL A 187 -10.22 -13.37 23.89
N TYR A 188 -11.07 -14.26 23.37
CA TYR A 188 -11.10 -14.62 21.95
C TYR A 188 -11.56 -13.45 21.07
N ALA A 189 -12.54 -12.65 21.50
CA ALA A 189 -13.03 -11.48 20.78
C ALA A 189 -11.96 -10.38 20.66
N ILE A 190 -11.25 -10.09 21.75
CA ILE A 190 -10.13 -9.15 21.76
C ILE A 190 -8.96 -9.70 20.94
N ALA A 191 -8.63 -10.99 21.02
CA ALA A 191 -7.55 -11.58 20.25
C ALA A 191 -7.81 -11.53 18.73
N GLU A 192 -9.04 -11.79 18.28
CA GLU A 192 -9.45 -11.65 16.88
C GLU A 192 -9.45 -10.17 16.44
N LEU A 193 -9.88 -9.24 17.29
CA LEU A 193 -9.79 -7.80 17.04
C LEU A 193 -8.33 -7.33 16.86
N VAL A 194 -7.44 -7.78 17.75
CA VAL A 194 -6.01 -7.46 17.70
C VAL A 194 -5.35 -8.08 16.48
N ARG A 195 -5.62 -9.35 16.16
CA ARG A 195 -5.15 -10.00 14.92
C ARG A 195 -5.48 -9.16 13.69
N ARG A 196 -6.75 -8.76 13.51
CA ARG A 196 -7.22 -7.93 12.38
C ARG A 196 -6.59 -6.55 12.28
N GLN A 197 -5.97 -6.04 13.35
CA GLN A 197 -5.48 -4.65 13.43
C GLN A 197 -3.97 -4.54 13.71
N ARG A 198 -3.31 -5.63 14.11
CA ARG A 198 -1.91 -5.69 14.57
C ARG A 198 -1.17 -6.95 14.09
N GLY A 199 -1.77 -7.77 13.22
CA GLY A 199 -1.16 -8.99 12.66
C GLY A 199 -1.34 -10.25 13.53
N GLY A 200 -1.25 -10.15 14.85
CA GLY A 200 -1.48 -11.30 15.71
C GLY A 200 -1.38 -11.02 17.20
N ALA A 201 -1.83 -11.98 18.00
CA ALA A 201 -1.68 -11.99 19.44
C ALA A 201 -1.61 -13.41 20.03
N ALA A 202 -0.93 -13.52 21.16
CA ALA A 202 -0.90 -14.73 21.99
C ALA A 202 -2.13 -14.77 22.91
N VAL A 203 -2.61 -15.97 23.23
CA VAL A 203 -3.79 -16.18 24.11
C VAL A 203 -3.41 -17.04 25.32
N VAL A 204 -3.66 -16.53 26.53
CA VAL A 204 -3.37 -17.21 27.80
C VAL A 204 -4.61 -17.26 28.71
N LEU A 205 -5.32 -18.38 28.69
CA LEU A 205 -6.42 -18.68 29.62
C LEU A 205 -5.93 -19.59 30.76
N GLY A 206 -6.53 -19.44 31.95
CA GLY A 206 -6.23 -20.29 33.11
C GLY A 206 -6.46 -21.80 32.89
N ALA A 207 -7.34 -22.17 31.94
CA ALA A 207 -7.64 -23.56 31.59
C ALA A 207 -6.60 -24.25 30.68
N LEU A 208 -5.83 -23.47 29.90
CA LEU A 208 -4.83 -24.00 28.96
C LEU A 208 -3.79 -24.86 29.69
N SER A 209 -3.29 -25.91 29.04
CA SER A 209 -2.22 -26.74 29.62
C SER A 209 -0.94 -25.94 29.87
N PRO A 210 -0.09 -26.39 30.81
CA PRO A 210 1.24 -25.80 30.99
C PRO A 210 2.01 -25.69 29.68
N ARG A 211 1.90 -26.70 28.80
CA ARG A 211 2.51 -26.76 27.48
C ARG A 211 1.95 -25.71 26.52
N THR A 212 0.65 -25.75 26.23
CA THR A 212 0.00 -24.77 25.33
C THR A 212 0.24 -23.34 25.81
N ARG A 213 0.18 -23.10 27.13
CA ARG A 213 0.39 -21.79 27.75
C ARG A 213 1.82 -21.30 27.58
N ASN A 214 2.81 -22.17 27.80
CA ASN A 214 4.22 -21.83 27.58
C ASN A 214 4.49 -21.49 26.11
N SER A 215 4.02 -22.30 25.17
CA SER A 215 4.21 -22.04 23.73
C SER A 215 3.46 -20.77 23.25
N GLN A 216 2.31 -20.43 23.84
CA GLN A 216 1.65 -19.13 23.57
C GLN A 216 2.44 -17.95 24.18
N VAL A 217 3.03 -18.12 25.36
CA VAL A 217 3.93 -17.12 25.96
C VAL A 217 5.23 -16.97 25.17
N GLU A 218 5.74 -18.05 24.59
CA GLU A 218 6.94 -18.07 23.77
C GLU A 218 6.77 -17.23 22.49
N LEU A 219 5.65 -17.34 21.77
CA LEU A 219 5.31 -16.47 20.63
C LEU A 219 5.36 -14.97 20.98
N TYR A 220 4.94 -14.61 22.21
CA TYR A 220 5.00 -13.22 22.68
C TYR A 220 6.44 -12.80 23.05
N GLN A 221 7.21 -13.70 23.68
CA GLN A 221 8.59 -13.41 24.06
C GLN A 221 9.56 -13.37 22.86
N SER A 222 9.38 -14.25 21.87
CA SER A 222 10.12 -14.31 20.60
C SER A 222 9.90 -13.10 19.68
N GLY A 223 8.92 -12.25 20.00
CA GLY A 223 8.53 -11.09 19.22
C GLY A 223 7.72 -11.40 17.97
N GLU A 224 7.25 -12.65 17.79
CA GLU A 224 6.30 -13.00 16.73
C GLU A 224 4.97 -12.26 16.91
N VAL A 225 4.54 -12.05 18.16
CA VAL A 225 3.37 -11.21 18.46
C VAL A 225 3.68 -10.14 19.52
N ASP A 226 3.24 -8.91 19.26
CA ASP A 226 3.43 -7.76 20.17
C ASP A 226 2.40 -7.70 21.32
N PHE A 227 1.38 -8.56 21.28
CA PHE A 227 0.22 -8.50 22.16
C PHE A 227 -0.09 -9.87 22.78
N LEU A 228 -0.48 -9.84 24.04
CA LEU A 228 -0.93 -11.00 24.81
C LEU A 228 -2.33 -10.70 25.33
N ILE A 229 -3.34 -11.52 25.03
CA ILE A 229 -4.66 -11.41 25.67
C ILE A 229 -4.81 -12.56 26.66
N ALA A 230 -5.20 -12.26 27.90
CA ALA A 230 -5.22 -13.25 28.97
C ALA A 230 -6.29 -13.01 30.03
N THR A 231 -6.46 -13.99 30.92
CA THR A 231 -7.17 -13.79 32.21
C THR A 231 -6.20 -13.44 33.35
N ASP A 232 -6.74 -13.30 34.56
CA ASP A 232 -6.00 -13.34 35.84
C ASP A 232 -4.90 -14.39 35.96
N ALA A 233 -4.91 -15.44 35.13
CA ALA A 233 -3.84 -16.43 35.00
C ALA A 233 -2.45 -15.84 34.68
N ILE A 234 -2.31 -14.60 34.18
CA ILE A 234 -0.99 -13.92 34.09
C ILE A 234 -0.57 -13.23 35.40
N GLY A 235 -1.52 -12.97 36.30
CA GLY A 235 -1.26 -12.39 37.62
C GLY A 235 -0.41 -13.30 38.52
N MET A 236 -0.32 -14.60 38.19
CA MET A 236 0.48 -15.58 38.91
C MET A 236 1.21 -16.54 37.96
N GLY A 237 2.50 -16.76 38.20
CA GLY A 237 3.24 -17.92 37.70
C GLY A 237 3.57 -18.01 36.22
N LEU A 238 3.75 -16.86 35.56
CA LEU A 238 4.50 -16.74 34.31
C LEU A 238 5.54 -15.62 34.44
N ASN A 239 6.77 -15.88 34.04
CA ASN A 239 7.79 -14.83 33.82
C ASN A 239 7.54 -14.18 32.46
N LEU A 240 6.90 -13.00 32.46
CA LEU A 240 6.52 -12.25 31.26
C LEU A 240 7.20 -10.88 31.25
N ASP A 241 7.86 -10.55 30.14
CA ASP A 241 8.46 -9.24 29.89
C ASP A 241 7.40 -8.30 29.25
N VAL A 242 6.47 -7.81 30.08
CA VAL A 242 5.34 -6.94 29.68
C VAL A 242 5.65 -5.48 30.01
N ASP A 243 5.48 -4.57 29.05
CA ASP A 243 5.72 -3.13 29.25
C ASP A 243 4.43 -2.38 29.66
N HIS A 244 3.26 -2.90 29.24
CA HIS A 244 1.95 -2.30 29.51
C HIS A 244 0.87 -3.34 29.87
N VAL A 245 0.07 -3.10 30.90
CA VAL A 245 -1.13 -3.90 31.24
C VAL A 245 -2.40 -3.09 31.03
N ALA A 246 -3.30 -3.55 30.17
CA ALA A 246 -4.58 -2.91 29.87
C ALA A 246 -5.75 -3.78 30.32
N PHE A 247 -6.56 -3.28 31.26
CA PHE A 247 -7.80 -3.96 31.68
C PHE A 247 -8.90 -3.71 30.66
N ALA A 248 -9.46 -4.77 30.09
CA ALA A 248 -10.60 -4.72 29.16
C ALA A 248 -11.95 -5.06 29.84
N GLN A 249 -11.89 -5.57 31.07
CA GLN A 249 -13.01 -5.75 32.01
C GLN A 249 -12.49 -5.42 33.42
N ASP A 250 -13.34 -4.95 34.34
CA ASP A 250 -13.03 -4.70 35.76
C ASP A 250 -13.81 -5.63 36.72
N TRP A 251 -14.63 -6.54 36.17
CA TRP A 251 -15.40 -7.54 36.90
C TRP A 251 -14.98 -8.98 36.55
N LYS A 252 -15.25 -9.93 37.46
CA LYS A 252 -15.12 -11.36 37.22
C LYS A 252 -16.19 -12.17 37.96
N PHE A 253 -16.38 -13.42 37.53
CA PHE A 253 -17.12 -14.43 38.28
C PHE A 253 -16.20 -15.06 39.33
N ASP A 254 -16.62 -15.14 40.59
CA ASP A 254 -15.81 -15.68 41.70
C ASP A 254 -16.21 -17.10 42.13
N GLY A 255 -16.95 -17.81 41.28
CA GLY A 255 -17.53 -19.12 41.57
C GLY A 255 -18.97 -19.05 42.10
N PHE A 256 -19.39 -17.90 42.64
CA PHE A 256 -20.73 -17.68 43.19
C PHE A 256 -21.47 -16.54 42.50
N GLN A 257 -20.80 -15.42 42.23
CA GLN A 257 -21.41 -14.23 41.64
C GLN A 257 -20.44 -13.45 40.74
N TYR A 258 -20.98 -12.57 39.91
CA TYR A 258 -20.19 -11.55 39.23
C TYR A 258 -19.97 -10.36 40.16
N ARG A 259 -18.71 -9.98 40.37
CA ARG A 259 -18.32 -8.82 41.19
C ARG A 259 -17.17 -8.05 40.54
N GLN A 260 -16.98 -6.79 40.94
CA GLN A 260 -15.76 -6.06 40.62
C GLN A 260 -14.53 -6.73 41.25
N LEU A 261 -13.38 -6.53 40.61
CA LEU A 261 -12.06 -6.87 41.13
C LEU A 261 -11.75 -5.99 42.34
N ASN A 262 -11.13 -6.57 43.36
CA ASN A 262 -10.59 -5.78 44.46
C ASN A 262 -9.23 -5.17 44.08
N VAL A 263 -8.81 -4.12 44.80
CA VAL A 263 -7.59 -3.36 44.46
C VAL A 263 -6.31 -4.22 44.52
N ALA A 264 -6.28 -5.29 45.33
CA ALA A 264 -5.15 -6.22 45.37
C ALA A 264 -5.15 -7.19 44.16
N GLU A 265 -6.31 -7.62 43.66
CA GLU A 265 -6.43 -8.36 42.40
C GLU A 265 -5.97 -7.50 41.21
N LEU A 266 -6.40 -6.23 41.16
CA LEU A 266 -5.90 -5.25 40.19
C LEU A 266 -4.38 -5.07 40.32
N GLY A 267 -3.86 -4.93 41.54
CA GLY A 267 -2.41 -4.73 41.79
C GLY A 267 -1.54 -5.94 41.43
N GLN A 268 -2.07 -7.15 41.63
CA GLN A 268 -1.37 -8.39 41.25
C GLN A 268 -1.25 -8.54 39.73
N ILE A 269 -2.27 -8.07 38.99
CA ILE A 269 -2.31 -8.09 37.52
C ILE A 269 -1.51 -6.91 36.92
N ALA A 270 -1.82 -5.66 37.32
CA ALA A 270 -1.13 -4.45 36.87
C ALA A 270 0.37 -4.50 37.20
N GLY A 271 0.73 -5.04 38.36
CA GLY A 271 2.11 -5.21 38.81
C GLY A 271 2.95 -6.16 37.95
N ARG A 272 2.37 -6.84 36.94
CA ARG A 272 3.10 -7.60 35.91
C ARG A 272 3.72 -6.70 34.83
N ALA A 273 3.32 -5.43 34.72
CA ALA A 273 3.99 -4.46 33.86
C ALA A 273 5.31 -3.99 34.49
N GLY A 274 6.36 -3.90 33.67
CA GLY A 274 7.71 -3.54 34.12
C GLY A 274 8.42 -4.69 34.85
N ARG A 275 9.75 -4.78 34.68
CA ARG A 275 10.55 -5.90 35.19
C ARG A 275 11.97 -5.47 35.53
N HIS A 276 12.51 -5.99 36.65
CA HIS A 276 13.74 -5.51 37.26
C HIS A 276 13.69 -3.98 37.43
N VAL A 277 14.59 -3.24 36.76
CA VAL A 277 14.68 -1.76 36.79
C VAL A 277 13.92 -1.07 35.65
N ARG A 278 13.20 -1.81 34.79
CA ARG A 278 12.32 -1.21 33.78
C ARG A 278 10.96 -0.89 34.39
N ASP A 279 10.56 0.37 34.30
CA ASP A 279 9.24 0.83 34.74
C ASP A 279 8.11 0.21 33.90
N GLY A 280 6.98 -0.03 34.55
CA GLY A 280 5.77 -0.55 33.91
C GLY A 280 4.70 0.50 33.77
N THR A 281 3.78 0.31 32.84
CA THR A 281 2.56 1.12 32.77
C THR A 281 1.29 0.27 32.84
N PHE A 282 0.21 0.84 33.38
CA PHE A 282 -1.11 0.19 33.36
C PHE A 282 -2.21 1.16 32.90
N GLY A 283 -3.32 0.63 32.43
CA GLY A 283 -4.42 1.42 31.90
C GLY A 283 -5.69 0.61 31.69
N VAL A 284 -6.70 1.24 31.07
CA VAL A 284 -7.97 0.58 30.72
C VAL A 284 -8.24 0.67 29.21
N THR A 285 -9.00 -0.28 28.67
CA THR A 285 -9.38 -0.37 27.26
C THR A 285 -10.80 -0.94 27.12
N GLY A 286 -11.31 -1.02 25.89
CA GLY A 286 -12.64 -1.58 25.61
C GLY A 286 -13.75 -0.68 26.13
N GLN A 287 -14.57 -1.22 27.04
CA GLN A 287 -15.72 -0.55 27.66
C GLN A 287 -15.51 -0.23 29.16
N VAL A 288 -14.27 -0.36 29.67
CA VAL A 288 -13.95 -0.07 31.08
C VAL A 288 -13.71 1.43 31.27
N ASP A 289 -14.43 2.02 32.22
CA ASP A 289 -14.25 3.40 32.63
C ASP A 289 -12.85 3.65 33.24
N PRO A 290 -12.28 4.87 33.14
CA PRO A 290 -11.05 5.22 33.82
C PRO A 290 -11.13 4.96 35.34
N PHE A 291 -10.11 4.30 35.89
CA PHE A 291 -10.05 4.02 37.33
C PHE A 291 -10.07 5.32 38.15
N ALA A 292 -10.76 5.28 39.29
CA ALA A 292 -10.82 6.40 40.22
C ALA A 292 -9.42 6.75 40.78
N PRO A 293 -9.12 8.03 41.10
CA PRO A 293 -7.80 8.45 41.55
C PRO A 293 -7.25 7.66 42.74
N GLU A 294 -8.13 7.27 43.67
CA GLU A 294 -7.78 6.50 44.88
C GLU A 294 -7.36 5.05 44.53
N VAL A 295 -7.92 4.48 43.47
CA VAL A 295 -7.53 3.17 42.94
C VAL A 295 -6.20 3.29 42.20
N VAL A 296 -5.99 4.37 41.46
CA VAL A 296 -4.70 4.66 40.79
C VAL A 296 -3.58 4.82 41.83
N GLU A 297 -3.76 5.68 42.83
CA GLU A 297 -2.78 5.92 43.90
C GLU A 297 -2.43 4.62 44.65
N ALA A 298 -3.43 3.80 44.98
CA ALA A 298 -3.22 2.51 45.62
C ALA A 298 -2.41 1.52 44.76
N LEU A 299 -2.60 1.54 43.43
CA LEU A 299 -1.87 0.68 42.48
C LEU A 299 -0.42 1.17 42.27
N GLU A 300 -0.20 2.47 42.10
CA GLU A 300 1.14 3.05 41.94
C GLU A 300 1.97 2.91 43.23
N SER A 301 1.39 3.28 44.38
CA SER A 301 2.04 3.15 45.69
C SER A 301 2.13 1.70 46.23
N HIS A 302 1.45 0.75 45.57
CA HIS A 302 1.30 -0.64 46.02
C HIS A 302 0.72 -0.78 47.44
N SER A 303 -0.16 0.15 47.82
CA SER A 303 -0.82 0.21 49.12
C SER A 303 -2.21 -0.41 49.05
N PHE A 304 -2.37 -1.62 49.60
CA PHE A 304 -3.59 -2.40 49.51
C PHE A 304 -4.19 -2.73 50.89
N PRO A 305 -5.51 -2.93 51.01
CA PRO A 305 -6.13 -3.31 52.28
C PRO A 305 -5.51 -4.59 52.88
N PRO A 306 -5.21 -4.62 54.19
CA PRO A 306 -4.59 -5.78 54.83
C PRO A 306 -5.55 -6.97 54.88
N VAL A 307 -4.99 -8.18 54.72
CA VAL A 307 -5.74 -9.43 54.93
C VAL A 307 -6.09 -9.53 56.40
N ARG A 308 -7.38 -9.73 56.69
CA ARG A 308 -7.90 -9.80 58.07
C ARG A 308 -7.96 -11.22 58.61
N ASN A 309 -8.38 -12.16 57.75
CA ASN A 309 -8.66 -13.55 58.08
C ASN A 309 -8.13 -14.46 56.97
N LEU A 310 -7.74 -15.70 57.31
CA LEU A 310 -7.38 -16.75 56.35
C LEU A 310 -8.44 -17.86 56.36
N GLN A 311 -8.64 -18.51 55.21
CA GLN A 311 -9.49 -19.71 55.13
C GLN A 311 -8.79 -20.86 55.86
N TRP A 312 -9.55 -21.63 56.63
CA TRP A 312 -9.04 -22.72 57.45
C TRP A 312 -9.98 -23.92 57.43
N ARG A 313 -9.40 -25.10 57.49
CA ARG A 313 -10.07 -26.41 57.64
C ARG A 313 -9.23 -27.26 58.60
N SER A 314 -9.86 -28.16 59.36
CA SER A 314 -9.11 -29.07 60.23
C SER A 314 -8.16 -29.95 59.40
N SER A 315 -6.90 -30.06 59.84
CA SER A 315 -5.97 -31.10 59.37
C SER A 315 -5.97 -32.34 60.27
N ALA A 316 -6.61 -32.27 61.44
CA ALA A 316 -6.92 -33.42 62.29
C ALA A 316 -8.27 -34.00 61.86
N LEU A 317 -8.25 -34.91 60.88
CA LEU A 317 -9.42 -35.58 60.34
C LEU A 317 -9.64 -36.93 61.01
N ASP A 318 -10.88 -37.23 61.40
CA ASP A 318 -11.25 -38.51 62.03
C ASP A 318 -11.85 -39.46 60.99
N PHE A 319 -11.12 -40.53 60.65
CA PHE A 319 -11.58 -41.54 59.69
C PHE A 319 -12.41 -42.66 60.32
N SER A 320 -12.66 -42.68 61.63
CA SER A 320 -13.37 -43.78 62.32
C SER A 320 -14.74 -44.11 61.72
N SER A 321 -15.43 -43.12 61.15
CA SER A 321 -16.65 -43.27 60.36
C SER A 321 -16.81 -42.11 59.38
N VAL A 322 -17.62 -42.29 58.33
CA VAL A 322 -18.00 -41.21 57.40
C VAL A 322 -18.61 -40.01 58.13
N ARG A 323 -19.33 -40.26 59.23
CA ARG A 323 -19.86 -39.18 60.09
C ARG A 323 -18.74 -38.43 60.80
N ALA A 324 -17.84 -39.12 61.47
CA ALA A 324 -16.73 -38.49 62.19
C ALA A 324 -15.83 -37.67 61.24
N LEU A 325 -15.63 -38.14 60.01
CA LEU A 325 -14.90 -37.40 58.98
C LEU A 325 -15.60 -36.07 58.68
N ARG A 326 -16.92 -36.08 58.44
CA ARG A 326 -17.71 -34.85 58.22
C ARG A 326 -17.69 -33.93 59.44
N ASP A 327 -17.95 -34.46 60.63
CA ASP A 327 -17.96 -33.71 61.89
C ASP A 327 -16.56 -33.08 62.16
N SER A 328 -15.46 -33.71 61.69
CA SER A 328 -14.08 -33.16 61.76
C SER A 328 -13.74 -32.13 60.66
N LEU A 329 -14.32 -32.25 59.46
CA LEU A 329 -14.19 -31.28 58.37
C LEU A 329 -14.95 -29.98 58.67
N ASP A 330 -16.15 -30.10 59.27
CA ASP A 330 -17.03 -28.98 59.63
C ASP A 330 -16.59 -28.23 60.91
N ALA A 331 -15.46 -28.60 61.53
CA ALA A 331 -14.96 -28.03 62.79
C ALA A 331 -14.86 -26.48 62.77
N PRO A 332 -15.13 -25.79 63.89
CA PRO A 332 -14.99 -24.34 63.99
C PRO A 332 -13.52 -23.92 63.97
N ALA A 333 -13.24 -22.74 63.40
CA ALA A 333 -11.90 -22.17 63.39
C ALA A 333 -11.42 -21.84 64.83
N PRO A 334 -10.16 -22.18 65.20
CA PRO A 334 -9.71 -22.11 66.59
C PRO A 334 -9.38 -20.68 67.10
N VAL A 335 -9.20 -19.71 66.19
CA VAL A 335 -8.83 -18.32 66.52
C VAL A 335 -9.52 -17.31 65.59
N PRO A 336 -9.73 -16.04 66.02
CA PRO A 336 -10.43 -15.04 65.20
C PRO A 336 -9.78 -14.72 63.85
N GLU A 337 -8.45 -14.83 63.75
CA GLU A 337 -7.66 -14.67 62.52
C GLU A 337 -7.94 -15.73 61.45
N LEU A 338 -8.65 -16.80 61.80
CA LEU A 338 -9.01 -17.89 60.89
C LEU A 338 -10.53 -17.90 60.68
N THR A 339 -10.96 -18.32 59.50
CA THR A 339 -12.37 -18.47 59.14
C THR A 339 -12.54 -19.83 58.49
N ARG A 340 -13.58 -20.57 58.92
CA ARG A 340 -13.85 -21.90 58.35
C ARG A 340 -14.13 -21.74 56.86
N SER A 341 -13.37 -22.46 56.02
CA SER A 341 -13.52 -22.40 54.57
C SER A 341 -14.94 -22.77 54.15
N LEU A 342 -15.37 -22.27 52.99
CA LEU A 342 -16.54 -22.83 52.32
C LEU A 342 -16.29 -24.32 51.98
N PRO A 343 -17.34 -25.16 51.86
CA PRO A 343 -17.17 -26.55 51.44
C PRO A 343 -16.47 -26.62 50.07
N ALA A 344 -15.21 -27.06 50.08
CA ALA A 344 -14.40 -27.22 48.89
C ALA A 344 -14.89 -28.39 48.01
N VAL A 345 -14.35 -28.53 46.81
CA VAL A 345 -14.77 -29.55 45.83
C VAL A 345 -14.72 -30.97 46.42
N ASP A 346 -13.72 -31.27 47.24
CA ASP A 346 -13.56 -32.58 47.89
C ASP A 346 -14.64 -32.87 48.96
N GLN A 347 -14.98 -31.89 49.80
CA GLN A 347 -16.08 -32.01 50.76
C GLN A 347 -17.44 -32.10 50.05
N ARG A 348 -17.66 -31.29 49.01
CA ARG A 348 -18.89 -31.32 48.21
C ARG A 348 -19.07 -32.65 47.47
N ALA A 349 -17.98 -33.23 46.98
CA ALA A 349 -17.98 -34.57 46.41
C ALA A 349 -18.35 -35.62 47.48
N LEU A 350 -17.72 -35.58 48.66
CA LEU A 350 -18.04 -36.48 49.78
C LEU A 350 -19.53 -36.40 50.17
N GLU A 351 -20.09 -35.19 50.27
CA GLU A 351 -21.51 -34.96 50.60
C GLU A 351 -22.50 -35.55 49.59
N GLN A 352 -22.08 -35.76 48.33
CA GLN A 352 -22.90 -36.38 47.28
C GLN A 352 -22.63 -37.88 47.15
N VAL A 353 -21.36 -38.29 47.11
CA VAL A 353 -20.93 -39.69 46.98
C VAL A 353 -21.45 -40.56 48.14
N VAL A 354 -21.54 -40.01 49.35
CA VAL A 354 -22.10 -40.71 50.54
C VAL A 354 -23.61 -41.00 50.43
N GLN A 355 -24.31 -40.42 49.44
CA GLN A 355 -25.73 -40.71 49.18
C GLN A 355 -25.91 -41.97 48.29
N ASP A 356 -24.86 -42.42 47.61
CA ASP A 356 -24.83 -43.71 46.91
C ASP A 356 -24.75 -44.85 47.95
N LYS A 357 -25.78 -45.71 47.99
CA LYS A 357 -25.85 -46.84 48.92
C LYS A 357 -24.68 -47.82 48.75
N GLY A 358 -24.29 -48.10 47.51
CA GLY A 358 -23.19 -49.01 47.22
C GLY A 358 -21.84 -48.48 47.68
N VAL A 359 -21.68 -47.15 47.76
CA VAL A 359 -20.51 -46.51 48.39
C VAL A 359 -20.64 -46.51 49.91
N ALA A 360 -21.79 -46.14 50.46
CA ALA A 360 -22.04 -46.08 51.90
C ALA A 360 -21.84 -47.44 52.60
N GLU A 361 -22.28 -48.54 51.99
CA GLU A 361 -22.08 -49.91 52.49
C GLU A 361 -20.59 -50.31 52.49
N ARG A 362 -19.83 -49.90 51.46
CA ARG A 362 -18.38 -50.13 51.34
C ARG A 362 -17.54 -49.23 52.26
N ALA A 363 -18.06 -48.08 52.70
CA ALA A 363 -17.37 -47.10 53.55
C ALA A 363 -17.32 -47.50 55.03
N SER A 364 -17.09 -48.78 55.31
CA SER A 364 -17.06 -49.38 56.65
C SER A 364 -15.63 -49.53 57.18
N GLY A 365 -15.38 -48.93 58.35
CA GLY A 365 -14.07 -48.94 59.02
C GLY A 365 -13.05 -47.93 58.47
N ALA A 366 -12.08 -47.58 59.29
CA ALA A 366 -11.25 -46.39 59.07
C ALA A 366 -10.44 -46.38 57.77
N ALA A 367 -9.93 -47.54 57.33
CA ALA A 367 -9.19 -47.64 56.07
C ALA A 367 -10.07 -47.33 54.84
N ARG A 368 -11.34 -47.77 54.86
CA ARG A 368 -12.30 -47.52 53.77
C ARG A 368 -12.76 -46.06 53.75
N VAL A 369 -13.01 -45.46 54.90
CA VAL A 369 -13.37 -44.03 55.01
C VAL A 369 -12.19 -43.13 54.58
N ALA A 370 -10.95 -43.49 54.92
CA ALA A 370 -9.77 -42.80 54.43
C ALA A 370 -9.59 -42.94 52.90
N LEU A 371 -9.80 -44.15 52.35
CA LEU A 371 -9.77 -44.39 50.90
C LEU A 371 -10.86 -43.59 50.17
N LEU A 372 -12.08 -43.51 50.73
CA LEU A 372 -13.16 -42.68 50.20
C LEU A 372 -12.77 -41.20 50.19
N TRP A 373 -12.16 -40.71 51.27
CA TRP A 373 -11.68 -39.32 51.32
C TRP A 373 -10.59 -39.04 50.29
N GLU A 374 -9.66 -39.96 50.09
CA GLU A 374 -8.64 -39.88 49.04
C GLU A 374 -9.22 -39.94 47.63
N ALA A 375 -10.34 -40.64 47.42
CA ALA A 375 -11.11 -40.60 46.17
C ALA A 375 -11.86 -39.26 45.97
N CYS A 376 -12.48 -38.71 47.03
CA CYS A 376 -13.15 -37.41 46.99
C CYS A 376 -12.19 -36.24 46.68
N LYS A 377 -10.88 -36.39 46.94
CA LYS A 377 -9.83 -35.42 46.53
C LYS A 377 -9.50 -35.44 45.04
N LEU A 378 -10.26 -36.14 44.19
CA LEU A 378 -10.14 -36.06 42.74
C LEU A 378 -10.56 -34.66 42.24
N PRO A 379 -9.69 -33.86 41.60
CA PRO A 379 -10.06 -32.54 41.12
C PRO A 379 -11.02 -32.61 39.93
N ASP A 380 -12.05 -31.77 39.93
CA ASP A 380 -12.90 -31.58 38.74
C ASP A 380 -12.24 -30.59 37.76
N TYR A 381 -11.33 -31.10 36.93
CA TYR A 381 -10.76 -30.33 35.82
C TYR A 381 -11.80 -29.99 34.74
N ARG A 382 -12.88 -30.78 34.63
CA ARG A 382 -13.88 -30.70 33.56
C ARG A 382 -14.95 -29.64 33.83
N ARG A 383 -15.14 -29.26 35.11
CA ARG A 383 -16.20 -28.37 35.61
C ARG A 383 -17.60 -28.87 35.23
N ILE A 384 -17.84 -30.16 35.47
CA ILE A 384 -19.10 -30.85 35.16
C ILE A 384 -20.16 -30.61 36.25
N ALA A 385 -21.37 -31.13 36.04
CA ALA A 385 -22.38 -31.11 37.09
C ALA A 385 -21.85 -31.92 38.29
N PRO A 386 -21.93 -31.42 39.55
CA PRO A 386 -21.34 -32.11 40.70
C PRO A 386 -21.73 -33.59 40.85
N ALA A 387 -22.97 -33.95 40.50
CA ALA A 387 -23.44 -35.33 40.51
C ALA A 387 -22.70 -36.26 39.53
N GLN A 388 -22.25 -35.74 38.38
CA GLN A 388 -21.44 -36.50 37.41
C GLN A 388 -20.00 -36.69 37.92
N HIS A 389 -19.44 -35.70 38.62
CA HIS A 389 -18.14 -35.85 39.28
C HIS A 389 -18.22 -36.86 40.44
N ALA A 390 -19.32 -36.83 41.20
CA ALA A 390 -19.62 -37.82 42.23
C ALA A 390 -19.78 -39.24 41.64
N GLU A 391 -20.39 -39.40 40.46
CA GLU A 391 -20.53 -40.70 39.78
C GLU A 391 -19.17 -41.30 39.36
N ILE A 392 -18.25 -40.47 38.86
CA ILE A 392 -16.86 -40.88 38.56
C ILE A 392 -16.13 -41.30 39.85
N ILE A 393 -16.21 -40.48 40.91
CA ILE A 393 -15.58 -40.79 42.20
C ILE A 393 -16.18 -42.05 42.84
N ALA A 394 -17.50 -42.24 42.77
CA ALA A 394 -18.17 -43.44 43.28
C ALA A 394 -17.74 -44.71 42.55
N THR A 395 -17.48 -44.62 41.24
CA THR A 395 -17.00 -45.72 40.41
C THR A 395 -15.54 -46.07 40.73
N ILE A 396 -14.65 -45.07 40.75
CA ILE A 396 -13.26 -45.23 41.19
C ILE A 396 -13.19 -45.81 42.61
N TYR A 397 -14.02 -45.33 43.53
CA TYR A 397 -14.06 -45.85 44.90
C TYR A 397 -14.59 -47.28 44.98
N ARG A 398 -15.58 -47.68 44.17
CA ARG A 398 -16.04 -49.08 44.08
C ARG A 398 -14.92 -50.00 43.63
N ASP A 399 -14.20 -49.66 42.57
CA ASP A 399 -13.09 -50.48 42.06
C ASP A 399 -11.94 -50.58 43.09
N LEU A 400 -11.51 -49.46 43.65
CA LEU A 400 -10.48 -49.42 44.71
C LEU A 400 -10.95 -50.13 46.00
N ALA A 401 -12.26 -50.18 46.27
CA ALA A 401 -12.79 -50.93 47.39
C ALA A 401 -12.75 -52.44 47.11
N ASP A 402 -13.30 -52.88 45.99
CA ASP A 402 -13.59 -54.30 45.74
C ASP A 402 -12.38 -55.05 45.14
N ASN A 403 -11.63 -54.40 44.25
CA ASN A 403 -10.48 -54.98 43.52
C ASN A 403 -9.12 -54.49 44.05
N GLY A 404 -9.10 -53.35 44.76
CA GLY A 404 -7.87 -52.70 45.23
C GLY A 404 -7.19 -51.79 44.21
N HIS A 405 -7.59 -51.84 42.95
CA HIS A 405 -7.16 -50.95 41.85
C HIS A 405 -8.37 -50.55 41.00
N VAL A 406 -8.27 -49.44 40.26
CA VAL A 406 -9.28 -49.04 39.26
C VAL A 406 -9.31 -50.07 38.12
N ALA A 407 -10.49 -50.35 37.55
CA ALA A 407 -10.61 -51.29 36.43
C ALA A 407 -9.91 -50.75 35.17
N GLU A 408 -8.99 -51.53 34.59
CA GLU A 408 -8.20 -51.08 33.44
C GLU A 408 -9.04 -50.89 32.18
N ASP A 409 -10.09 -51.70 31.97
CA ASP A 409 -11.05 -51.52 30.87
C ASP A 409 -11.80 -50.18 30.98
N TYR A 410 -12.18 -49.77 32.20
CA TYR A 410 -12.84 -48.49 32.43
C TYR A 410 -11.89 -47.33 32.12
N MET A 411 -10.65 -47.39 32.63
CA MET A 411 -9.63 -46.39 32.33
C MET A 411 -9.27 -46.35 30.83
N ALA A 412 -9.23 -47.50 30.15
CA ALA A 412 -9.01 -47.59 28.71
C ALA A 412 -10.13 -46.90 27.92
N ALA A 413 -11.39 -47.19 28.24
CA ALA A 413 -12.56 -46.63 27.56
C ALA A 413 -12.72 -45.12 27.80
N GLU A 414 -12.30 -44.60 28.96
CA GLU A 414 -12.25 -43.17 29.26
C GLU A 414 -11.09 -42.46 28.54
N VAL A 415 -9.88 -43.02 28.59
CA VAL A 415 -8.69 -42.47 27.92
C VAL A 415 -8.86 -42.45 26.39
N GLN A 416 -9.47 -43.49 25.80
CA GLN A 416 -9.77 -43.55 24.36
C GLN A 416 -10.85 -42.54 23.91
N ARG A 417 -11.71 -42.06 24.82
CA ARG A 417 -12.64 -40.96 24.52
C ARG A 417 -11.93 -39.61 24.44
N ALA A 418 -10.91 -39.41 25.26
CA ALA A 418 -10.09 -38.19 25.25
C ALA A 418 -9.06 -38.14 24.11
N ASP A 419 -8.53 -39.29 23.67
CA ASP A 419 -7.51 -39.38 22.59
C ASP A 419 -8.11 -39.14 21.19
N ARG A 420 -8.50 -37.90 20.91
CA ARG A 420 -8.93 -37.45 19.57
C ARG A 420 -8.45 -36.02 19.31
N MET A 421 -7.82 -35.82 18.15
CA MET A 421 -7.17 -34.56 17.77
C MET A 421 -8.07 -33.59 17.00
N GLU A 422 -9.30 -34.02 16.68
CA GLU A 422 -10.22 -33.33 15.78
C GLU A 422 -11.19 -32.40 16.53
N GLY A 423 -11.24 -31.13 16.15
CA GLY A 423 -12.25 -30.20 16.66
C GLY A 423 -11.81 -28.74 16.59
N ASP A 424 -12.58 -27.91 17.30
CA ASP A 424 -12.24 -26.53 17.62
C ASP A 424 -11.44 -26.43 18.93
N ILE A 425 -11.10 -25.19 19.28
CA ILE A 425 -10.31 -24.82 20.47
C ILE A 425 -10.99 -25.31 21.76
N ASP A 426 -12.31 -25.22 21.84
CA ASP A 426 -13.06 -25.51 23.06
C ASP A 426 -13.33 -27.02 23.20
N THR A 427 -13.51 -27.75 22.09
CA THR A 427 -13.51 -29.22 22.06
C THR A 427 -12.17 -29.80 22.51
N LEU A 428 -11.04 -29.26 22.01
CA LEU A 428 -9.71 -29.69 22.44
C LEU A 428 -9.47 -29.34 23.91
N SER A 429 -9.82 -28.13 24.35
CA SER A 429 -9.69 -27.71 25.76
C SER A 429 -10.50 -28.62 26.70
N ARG A 430 -11.69 -29.07 26.30
CA ARG A 430 -12.50 -30.04 27.05
C ARG A 430 -11.86 -31.43 27.11
N ARG A 431 -11.27 -31.94 26.02
CA ARG A 431 -10.55 -33.23 26.03
C ARG A 431 -9.27 -33.17 26.88
N ILE A 432 -8.58 -32.03 26.89
CA ILE A 432 -7.44 -31.79 27.77
C ILE A 432 -7.87 -31.80 29.25
N ALA A 433 -9.02 -31.20 29.57
CA ALA A 433 -9.58 -31.27 30.92
C ALA A 433 -10.00 -32.71 31.31
N GLU A 434 -10.49 -33.49 30.36
CA GLU A 434 -10.86 -34.90 30.55
C GLU A 434 -9.64 -35.81 30.78
N ILE A 435 -8.59 -35.71 29.95
CA ILE A 435 -7.37 -36.53 30.15
C ILE A 435 -6.65 -36.20 31.45
N ARG A 436 -6.68 -34.94 31.93
CA ARG A 436 -6.06 -34.56 33.23
C ARG A 436 -6.61 -35.31 34.43
N THR A 437 -7.91 -35.65 34.43
CA THR A 437 -8.48 -36.49 35.49
C THR A 437 -7.76 -37.84 35.53
N TRP A 438 -7.53 -38.44 34.36
CA TRP A 438 -6.83 -39.71 34.19
C TRP A 438 -5.32 -39.62 34.41
N THR A 439 -4.67 -38.50 34.06
CA THR A 439 -3.26 -38.21 34.39
C THR A 439 -3.03 -37.99 35.88
N TYR A 440 -3.99 -37.39 36.58
CA TYR A 440 -3.94 -37.28 38.05
C TYR A 440 -4.12 -38.65 38.70
N ILE A 441 -5.10 -39.44 38.23
CA ILE A 441 -5.33 -40.82 38.68
C ILE A 441 -4.11 -41.71 38.46
N SER A 442 -3.45 -41.66 37.29
CA SER A 442 -2.27 -42.48 37.01
C SER A 442 -1.08 -42.17 37.91
N HIS A 443 -0.99 -40.94 38.43
CA HIS A 443 0.01 -40.54 39.42
C HIS A 443 -0.41 -40.81 40.89
N ARG A 444 -1.58 -41.39 41.18
CA ARG A 444 -1.95 -41.82 42.53
C ARG A 444 -1.19 -43.10 42.91
N PRO A 445 -0.59 -43.19 44.11
CA PRO A 445 0.07 -44.43 44.55
C PRO A 445 -0.97 -45.53 44.71
N ASP A 446 -0.61 -46.74 44.32
CA ASP A 446 -1.34 -47.98 44.59
C ASP A 446 -2.81 -48.00 44.10
N TRP A 447 -3.12 -47.22 43.05
CA TRP A 447 -4.48 -47.13 42.45
C TRP A 447 -4.64 -47.89 41.13
N LEU A 448 -3.56 -48.29 40.46
CA LEU A 448 -3.56 -48.97 39.15
C LEU A 448 -2.63 -50.19 39.16
N ALA A 449 -2.91 -51.17 38.31
CA ALA A 449 -2.08 -52.37 38.15
C ALA A 449 -0.75 -52.07 37.43
N ASP A 450 -0.78 -51.32 36.32
CA ASP A 450 0.43 -50.70 35.73
C ASP A 450 0.36 -49.16 35.75
N PRO A 451 0.77 -48.50 36.84
CA PRO A 451 0.87 -47.04 36.88
C PRO A 451 1.82 -46.46 35.83
N THR A 452 2.83 -47.19 35.37
CA THR A 452 3.88 -46.69 34.49
C THR A 452 3.34 -46.54 33.06
N HIS A 453 2.67 -47.58 32.55
CA HIS A 453 1.98 -47.53 31.26
C HIS A 453 0.96 -46.37 31.22
N TRP A 454 0.10 -46.28 32.24
CA TRP A 454 -0.95 -45.26 32.27
C TRP A 454 -0.41 -43.84 32.46
N GLN A 455 0.66 -43.62 33.23
CA GLN A 455 1.31 -42.31 33.34
C GLN A 455 1.87 -41.85 31.99
N GLN A 456 2.63 -42.70 31.29
CA GLN A 456 3.21 -42.36 29.99
C GLN A 456 2.10 -42.10 28.95
N LYS A 457 1.14 -43.02 28.82
CA LYS A 457 0.04 -42.95 27.85
C LYS A 457 -0.87 -41.73 28.05
N THR A 458 -1.27 -41.43 29.29
CA THR A 458 -2.11 -40.25 29.57
C THR A 458 -1.36 -38.94 29.33
N ARG A 459 -0.06 -38.91 29.63
CA ARG A 459 0.80 -37.77 29.31
C ARG A 459 0.96 -37.56 27.80
N ASP A 460 1.24 -38.61 27.04
CA ASP A 460 1.40 -38.51 25.57
C ASP A 460 0.12 -38.05 24.87
N ILE A 461 -1.05 -38.25 25.51
CA ILE A 461 -2.34 -37.70 25.06
C ILE A 461 -2.47 -36.22 25.46
N GLU A 462 -2.15 -35.81 26.70
CA GLU A 462 -2.16 -34.37 27.06
C GLU A 462 -1.16 -33.57 26.22
N ASP A 463 0.06 -34.08 26.01
CA ASP A 463 1.10 -33.42 25.21
C ASP A 463 0.64 -33.25 23.74
N ARG A 464 0.11 -34.30 23.09
CA ARG A 464 -0.46 -34.22 21.73
C ARG A 464 -1.62 -33.22 21.65
N LEU A 465 -2.63 -33.37 22.51
CA LEU A 465 -3.80 -32.48 22.52
C LEU A 465 -3.39 -31.01 22.76
N SER A 466 -2.38 -30.77 23.59
CA SER A 466 -1.84 -29.44 23.89
C SER A 466 -1.18 -28.78 22.68
N ASP A 467 -0.46 -29.55 21.87
CA ASP A 467 0.18 -29.06 20.65
C ASP A 467 -0.86 -28.76 19.56
N ALA A 468 -1.88 -29.61 19.40
CA ALA A 468 -3.01 -29.31 18.51
C ALA A 468 -3.81 -28.08 18.97
N LEU A 469 -4.01 -27.91 20.28
CA LEU A 469 -4.65 -26.71 20.83
C LEU A 469 -3.82 -25.46 20.57
N HIS A 470 -2.49 -25.53 20.76
CA HIS A 470 -1.58 -24.45 20.38
C HIS A 470 -1.69 -24.13 18.88
N GLU A 471 -1.66 -25.15 18.01
CA GLU A 471 -1.74 -24.96 16.57
C GLU A 471 -3.06 -24.30 16.14
N ARG A 472 -4.20 -24.70 16.74
CA ARG A 472 -5.52 -24.09 16.50
C ARG A 472 -5.60 -22.66 17.01
N LEU A 473 -5.05 -22.35 18.19
CA LEU A 473 -4.94 -20.99 18.71
C LEU A 473 -4.09 -20.12 17.78
N THR A 474 -2.91 -20.58 17.38
CA THR A 474 -1.99 -19.86 16.49
C THR A 474 -2.62 -19.64 15.10
N LYS A 475 -3.26 -20.65 14.50
CA LYS A 475 -4.01 -20.51 13.23
C LYS A 475 -5.18 -19.51 13.32
N ARG A 476 -5.83 -19.37 14.49
CA ARG A 476 -6.96 -18.45 14.70
C ARG A 476 -6.54 -17.04 15.07
N PHE A 477 -5.46 -16.86 15.83
CA PHE A 477 -5.11 -15.57 16.46
C PHE A 477 -3.79 -14.94 15.97
N VAL A 478 -3.04 -15.62 15.09
CA VAL A 478 -1.80 -15.09 14.48
C VAL A 478 -1.86 -15.21 12.95
N ASP A 479 -1.91 -14.08 12.24
CA ASP A 479 -1.52 -14.08 10.84
C ASP A 479 0.01 -14.12 10.76
N ARG A 480 0.55 -15.31 10.46
CA ARG A 480 1.99 -15.53 10.30
C ARG A 480 2.62 -14.66 9.21
N ARG A 481 1.90 -14.32 8.12
CA ARG A 481 2.46 -13.50 7.03
C ARG A 481 2.68 -12.07 7.50
N THR A 482 1.64 -11.45 8.07
CA THR A 482 1.74 -10.09 8.64
C THR A 482 2.70 -10.05 9.83
N SER A 483 2.73 -11.08 10.67
CA SER A 483 3.61 -11.15 11.84
C SER A 483 5.10 -11.26 11.45
N VAL A 484 5.44 -12.12 10.49
CA VAL A 484 6.82 -12.23 9.96
C VAL A 484 7.23 -10.97 9.21
N LEU A 485 6.36 -10.39 8.39
CA LEU A 485 6.60 -9.10 7.72
C LEU A 485 6.90 -7.99 8.75
N MET A 486 6.07 -7.87 9.79
CA MET A 486 6.27 -6.93 10.89
C MET A 486 7.52 -7.20 11.73
N LYS A 487 8.01 -8.44 11.79
CA LYS A 487 9.27 -8.79 12.45
C LYS A 487 10.47 -8.37 11.60
N ARG A 488 10.48 -8.69 10.29
CA ARG A 488 11.54 -8.28 9.36
C ARG A 488 11.63 -6.76 9.16
N LEU A 489 10.49 -6.06 9.10
CA LEU A 489 10.39 -4.59 9.13
C LEU A 489 11.05 -3.93 10.36
N ARG A 490 11.29 -4.68 11.44
CA ARG A 490 12.02 -4.22 12.63
C ARG A 490 13.48 -4.64 12.62
N GLU A 491 13.76 -5.89 12.22
CA GLU A 491 15.11 -6.47 12.25
C GLU A 491 16.02 -5.86 11.17
N LYS A 492 15.46 -5.49 10.00
CA LYS A 492 16.17 -4.73 8.96
C LYS A 492 15.77 -3.25 8.97
N ALA A 493 16.51 -2.43 9.70
CA ALA A 493 16.41 -0.95 9.64
C ALA A 493 16.87 -0.35 8.28
N LEU A 494 17.47 -1.19 7.44
CA LEU A 494 17.72 -0.98 6.02
C LEU A 494 16.98 -2.09 5.24
N MET A 495 15.79 -1.76 4.76
CA MET A 495 15.18 -2.52 3.65
C MET A 495 15.79 -2.00 2.36
N GLU A 496 16.49 -2.87 1.65
CA GLU A 496 16.91 -2.64 0.27
C GLU A 496 15.72 -2.93 -0.65
N ALA A 497 15.50 -2.05 -1.61
CA ALA A 497 14.49 -2.25 -2.65
C ALA A 497 15.18 -2.91 -3.84
N GLU A 498 14.75 -4.12 -4.19
CA GLU A 498 15.19 -4.83 -5.38
C GLU A 498 14.43 -4.25 -6.58
N ILE A 499 15.15 -3.81 -7.60
CA ILE A 499 14.57 -3.14 -8.77
C ILE A 499 14.93 -3.98 -9.99
N ALA A 500 13.92 -4.63 -10.55
CA ALA A 500 14.08 -5.48 -11.72
C ALA A 500 14.44 -4.64 -12.96
N ALA A 501 15.07 -5.28 -13.95
CA ALA A 501 15.52 -4.62 -15.18
C ALA A 501 14.37 -4.03 -16.03
N ASP A 502 13.13 -4.50 -15.82
CA ASP A 502 11.91 -3.97 -16.43
C ASP A 502 11.30 -2.77 -15.66
N GLY A 503 11.91 -2.36 -14.55
CA GLY A 503 11.46 -1.25 -13.71
C GLY A 503 10.54 -1.64 -12.55
N ARG A 504 10.11 -2.91 -12.40
CA ARG A 504 9.33 -3.33 -11.23
C ARG A 504 10.16 -3.21 -9.94
N VAL A 505 9.61 -2.52 -8.95
CA VAL A 505 10.21 -2.33 -7.63
C VAL A 505 9.59 -3.33 -6.65
N THR A 506 10.44 -4.20 -6.09
CA THR A 506 10.07 -5.14 -5.03
C THR A 506 10.81 -4.84 -3.72
N VAL A 507 10.18 -5.16 -2.59
CA VAL A 507 10.82 -5.13 -1.27
C VAL A 507 10.61 -6.50 -0.62
N GLU A 508 11.70 -7.24 -0.40
CA GLU A 508 11.69 -8.69 -0.08
C GLU A 508 10.64 -9.48 -0.91
N GLY A 509 10.78 -9.41 -2.24
CA GLY A 509 9.92 -10.14 -3.20
C GLY A 509 8.47 -9.66 -3.31
N HIS A 510 8.05 -8.62 -2.57
CA HIS A 510 6.69 -8.06 -2.67
C HIS A 510 6.69 -6.85 -3.61
N HIS A 511 5.82 -6.85 -4.63
CA HIS A 511 5.65 -5.72 -5.55
C HIS A 511 5.15 -4.47 -4.82
N VAL A 512 5.79 -3.32 -5.07
CA VAL A 512 5.45 -2.03 -4.44
C VAL A 512 5.06 -0.96 -5.48
N GLY A 513 5.48 -1.14 -6.74
CA GLY A 513 5.23 -0.20 -7.83
C GLY A 513 6.27 -0.32 -8.95
N GLU A 514 6.25 0.63 -9.88
CA GLU A 514 7.10 0.62 -11.09
C GLU A 514 7.92 1.92 -11.20
N LEU A 515 9.17 1.81 -11.68
CA LEU A 515 10.16 2.89 -11.76
C LEU A 515 10.49 3.26 -13.21
N GLN A 516 9.65 4.07 -13.83
CA GLN A 516 9.83 4.56 -15.20
C GLN A 516 10.71 5.81 -15.23
N GLY A 517 11.88 5.71 -15.87
CA GLY A 517 12.83 6.81 -15.96
C GLY A 517 13.30 7.27 -14.57
N PHE A 518 12.87 8.47 -14.16
CA PHE A 518 13.14 9.08 -12.84
C PHE A 518 11.88 9.25 -11.96
N ARG A 519 10.78 8.56 -12.28
CA ARG A 519 9.52 8.56 -11.51
C ARG A 519 9.14 7.15 -11.02
N PHE A 520 8.67 7.07 -9.79
CA PHE A 520 8.11 5.89 -9.15
C PHE A 520 6.58 5.97 -9.03
N SER A 521 5.90 5.02 -9.66
CA SER A 521 4.44 4.85 -9.58
C SER A 521 4.11 3.74 -8.59
N PRO A 522 3.63 4.04 -7.37
CA PRO A 522 3.28 3.01 -6.38
C PRO A 522 2.02 2.22 -6.78
N ASP A 523 2.01 0.92 -6.48
CA ASP A 523 0.89 0.02 -6.74
C ASP A 523 -0.34 0.40 -5.89
N SER A 524 -1.48 0.59 -6.55
CA SER A 524 -2.74 1.00 -5.93
C SER A 524 -3.45 -0.11 -5.15
N HIS A 525 -3.12 -1.39 -5.37
CA HIS A 525 -3.77 -2.50 -4.65
C HIS A 525 -3.27 -2.69 -3.21
N ALA A 526 -2.19 -2.01 -2.82
CA ALA A 526 -1.66 -2.03 -1.45
C ALA A 526 -2.38 -1.02 -0.54
N GLU A 527 -3.58 -1.36 -0.04
CA GLU A 527 -4.25 -0.61 1.02
C GLU A 527 -3.94 -1.16 2.43
N GLY A 528 -3.66 -0.27 3.38
CA GLY A 528 -3.43 -0.62 4.79
C GLY A 528 -2.39 0.26 5.48
N PRO A 529 -2.23 0.15 6.82
CA PRO A 529 -1.17 0.85 7.55
C PRO A 529 0.23 0.36 7.10
N ASP A 530 0.35 -0.92 6.76
CA ASP A 530 1.61 -1.56 6.38
C ASP A 530 2.08 -1.10 5.00
N ALA A 531 1.16 -0.83 4.08
CA ALA A 531 1.46 -0.23 2.78
C ALA A 531 2.15 1.14 2.93
N LYS A 532 1.85 1.91 3.98
CA LYS A 532 2.56 3.17 4.26
C LYS A 532 4.00 2.93 4.73
N ALA A 533 4.25 1.86 5.49
CA ALA A 533 5.61 1.48 5.91
C ALA A 533 6.43 0.96 4.72
N ILE A 534 5.85 0.10 3.88
CA ILE A 534 6.50 -0.47 2.68
C ILE A 534 6.81 0.64 1.66
N ARG A 535 5.88 1.57 1.40
CA ARG A 535 6.16 2.74 0.54
C ARG A 535 7.28 3.63 1.09
N ALA A 536 7.33 3.85 2.40
CA ALA A 536 8.41 4.62 3.02
C ALA A 536 9.78 3.91 2.96
N ALA A 537 9.79 2.57 3.05
CA ALA A 537 10.99 1.76 2.82
C ALA A 537 11.48 1.87 1.37
N ALA A 538 10.58 1.66 0.40
CA ALA A 538 10.90 1.79 -1.03
C ALA A 538 11.41 3.21 -1.36
N GLN A 539 10.74 4.27 -0.91
CA GLN A 539 11.18 5.66 -1.11
C GLN A 539 12.55 5.97 -0.51
N LYS A 540 12.98 5.26 0.55
CA LYS A 540 14.32 5.40 1.13
C LYS A 540 15.38 4.65 0.31
N GLY A 541 15.04 3.47 -0.25
CA GLY A 541 15.93 2.69 -1.12
C GLY A 541 16.10 3.30 -2.52
N LEU A 542 15.08 3.98 -3.05
CA LEU A 542 15.08 4.57 -4.39
C LEU A 542 16.14 5.68 -4.60
N GLY A 543 16.61 6.34 -3.54
CA GLY A 543 17.57 7.44 -3.63
C GLY A 543 18.88 7.05 -4.34
N SER A 544 19.49 5.94 -3.97
CA SER A 544 20.75 5.47 -4.56
C SER A 544 20.58 4.94 -6.00
N GLU A 545 19.43 4.35 -6.34
CA GLU A 545 19.15 4.00 -7.75
C GLU A 545 18.88 5.25 -8.60
N PHE A 546 18.27 6.31 -8.05
CA PHE A 546 18.14 7.58 -8.78
C PHE A 546 19.50 8.23 -9.07
N GLU A 547 20.46 8.16 -8.13
CA GLU A 547 21.84 8.59 -8.38
C GLU A 547 22.51 7.71 -9.45
N ALA A 548 22.44 6.38 -9.34
CA ALA A 548 23.01 5.45 -10.32
C ALA A 548 22.37 5.54 -11.72
N ARG A 549 21.06 5.86 -11.81
CA ARG A 549 20.37 6.19 -13.07
C ARG A 549 20.80 7.53 -13.62
N ALA A 550 21.02 8.54 -12.77
CA ALA A 550 21.48 9.86 -13.20
C ALA A 550 22.87 9.80 -13.83
N GLU A 551 23.78 8.97 -13.29
CA GLU A 551 25.10 8.75 -13.88
C GLU A 551 25.06 7.93 -15.18
N ARG A 552 24.27 6.84 -15.21
CA ARG A 552 24.03 6.08 -16.46
C ARG A 552 23.48 6.97 -17.57
N PHE A 553 22.47 7.79 -17.27
CA PHE A 553 21.89 8.73 -18.23
C PHE A 553 22.88 9.81 -18.67
N ALA A 554 23.62 10.43 -17.75
CA ALA A 554 24.61 11.46 -18.06
C ALA A 554 25.71 10.98 -19.02
N ASN A 555 26.04 9.69 -18.95
CA ASN A 555 27.01 9.03 -19.83
C ASN A 555 26.39 8.36 -21.07
N ALA A 556 25.05 8.26 -21.17
CA ALA A 556 24.37 7.58 -22.27
C ALA A 556 24.65 8.24 -23.63
N PRO A 557 24.92 7.46 -24.70
CA PRO A 557 25.11 7.99 -26.05
C PRO A 557 23.82 8.60 -26.62
N ASN A 558 23.93 9.41 -27.68
CA ASN A 558 22.76 10.04 -28.30
C ASN A 558 21.78 9.05 -28.96
N GLY A 559 22.17 7.80 -29.19
CA GLY A 559 21.27 6.76 -29.74
C GLY A 559 20.23 6.25 -28.74
N ASP A 560 20.54 6.28 -27.43
CA ASP A 560 19.64 5.82 -26.37
C ASP A 560 18.51 6.81 -26.08
N LEU A 561 18.61 8.04 -26.61
CA LEU A 561 17.68 9.13 -26.41
C LEU A 561 16.85 9.37 -27.67
N ALA A 562 15.54 9.58 -27.49
CA ALA A 562 14.61 9.93 -28.55
C ALA A 562 13.73 11.12 -28.15
N LEU A 563 13.54 12.08 -29.05
CA LEU A 563 12.56 13.16 -28.92
C LEU A 563 11.34 12.84 -29.78
N GLY A 564 10.18 12.63 -29.15
CA GLY A 564 8.93 12.35 -29.84
C GLY A 564 8.18 13.61 -30.31
N SER A 565 7.26 13.44 -31.25
CA SER A 565 6.26 14.45 -31.63
C SER A 565 5.24 14.74 -30.52
N ASP A 566 5.20 13.90 -29.48
CA ASP A 566 4.51 14.12 -28.21
C ASP A 566 5.22 15.13 -27.28
N ALA A 567 6.28 15.79 -27.77
CA ALA A 567 7.19 16.66 -27.02
C ALA A 567 7.91 15.98 -25.85
N LEU A 568 7.87 14.66 -25.75
CA LEU A 568 8.55 13.92 -24.68
C LEU A 568 9.96 13.52 -25.11
N LEU A 569 10.91 13.80 -24.23
CA LEU A 569 12.24 13.21 -24.28
C LEU A 569 12.18 11.86 -23.57
N ARG A 570 12.60 10.81 -24.28
CA ARG A 570 12.63 9.43 -23.82
C ARG A 570 14.06 8.91 -23.78
N TRP A 571 14.37 8.09 -22.79
CA TRP A 571 15.62 7.34 -22.67
C TRP A 571 15.29 5.85 -22.59
N LEU A 572 15.81 5.05 -23.52
CA LEU A 572 15.46 3.63 -23.68
C LEU A 572 13.93 3.40 -23.72
N GLY A 573 13.20 4.31 -24.37
CA GLY A 573 11.73 4.33 -24.48
C GLY A 573 10.97 5.01 -23.33
N ALA A 574 11.52 4.98 -22.11
CA ALA A 574 10.90 5.56 -20.92
C ALA A 574 10.94 7.12 -20.94
N PRO A 575 9.82 7.82 -20.65
CA PRO A 575 9.79 9.27 -20.68
C PRO A 575 10.50 9.88 -19.45
N ILE A 576 11.40 10.84 -19.70
CA ILE A 576 12.24 11.47 -18.65
C ILE A 576 12.08 12.99 -18.58
N ALA A 577 11.58 13.64 -19.62
CA ALA A 577 11.32 15.08 -19.64
C ALA A 577 10.29 15.45 -20.73
N MET A 578 9.77 16.67 -20.66
CA MET A 578 8.94 17.28 -21.70
C MET A 578 9.48 18.64 -22.10
N LEU A 579 9.40 18.96 -23.39
CA LEU A 579 9.73 20.28 -23.93
C LEU A 579 8.57 21.26 -23.70
N THR A 580 8.93 22.50 -23.36
CA THR A 580 8.04 23.62 -23.02
C THR A 580 8.54 24.91 -23.67
N ALA A 581 7.69 25.94 -23.73
CA ALA A 581 8.05 27.22 -24.33
C ALA A 581 9.28 27.85 -23.63
N GLY A 582 10.27 28.23 -24.43
CA GLY A 582 11.47 28.93 -23.98
C GLY A 582 11.55 30.37 -24.49
N GLU A 583 12.75 30.93 -24.54
CA GLU A 583 13.00 32.32 -24.94
C GLU A 583 12.82 32.57 -26.44
N SER A 584 12.90 31.52 -27.25
CA SER A 584 12.53 31.54 -28.66
C SER A 584 12.09 30.13 -29.09
N PRO A 585 11.37 29.96 -30.22
CA PRO A 585 10.98 28.63 -30.69
C PRO A 585 12.18 27.69 -30.95
N LEU A 586 13.34 28.23 -31.33
CA LEU A 586 14.58 27.46 -31.53
C LEU A 586 15.35 27.17 -30.23
N LYS A 587 14.86 27.65 -29.07
CA LYS A 587 15.43 27.40 -27.73
C LYS A 587 14.32 26.98 -26.76
N PRO A 588 13.75 25.77 -26.89
CA PRO A 588 12.76 25.24 -25.95
C PRO A 588 13.36 25.05 -24.56
N ARG A 589 12.52 25.04 -23.52
CA ARG A 589 12.92 24.71 -22.15
C ARG A 589 12.49 23.29 -21.79
N LEU A 590 13.22 22.62 -20.91
CA LEU A 590 12.93 21.26 -20.45
C LEU A 590 12.35 21.22 -19.03
N VAL A 591 11.32 20.41 -18.85
CA VAL A 591 10.76 20.04 -17.54
C VAL A 591 10.99 18.55 -17.32
N LEU A 592 11.82 18.20 -16.35
CA LEU A 592 12.11 16.80 -16.01
C LEU A 592 10.91 16.11 -15.35
N PHE A 593 10.72 14.84 -15.67
CA PHE A 593 9.82 13.93 -14.96
C PHE A 593 10.61 13.17 -13.89
N ALA A 594 10.78 13.82 -12.73
CA ALA A 594 11.50 13.27 -11.59
C ALA A 594 10.70 13.49 -10.29
N ASP A 595 10.83 12.55 -9.36
CA ASP A 595 10.22 12.65 -8.02
C ASP A 595 11.15 13.36 -7.03
N GLU A 596 10.62 13.65 -5.83
CA GLU A 596 11.28 14.45 -4.78
C GLU A 596 12.65 13.92 -4.32
N GLN A 597 12.96 12.64 -4.57
CA GLN A 597 14.24 12.02 -4.20
C GLN A 597 15.39 12.40 -5.15
N LEU A 598 15.13 12.76 -6.41
CA LEU A 598 16.18 13.18 -7.35
C LEU A 598 16.57 14.64 -7.08
N THR A 599 17.54 14.83 -6.18
CA THR A 599 17.95 16.16 -5.70
C THR A 599 19.39 16.50 -6.05
N GLY A 600 19.74 17.79 -5.94
CA GLY A 600 21.12 18.28 -6.04
C GLY A 600 21.86 17.85 -7.32
N PRO A 601 23.16 17.50 -7.22
CA PRO A 601 24.00 17.19 -8.37
C PRO A 601 23.50 16.08 -9.30
N ALA A 602 22.72 15.12 -8.78
CA ALA A 602 22.13 14.05 -9.60
C ALA A 602 21.06 14.61 -10.55
N ARG A 603 20.22 15.54 -10.06
CA ARG A 603 19.22 16.24 -10.88
C ARG A 603 19.88 17.12 -11.95
N ASP A 604 20.95 17.81 -11.58
CA ASP A 604 21.68 18.71 -12.49
C ASP A 604 22.41 17.94 -13.60
N LYS A 605 23.01 16.77 -13.27
CA LYS A 605 23.54 15.81 -14.28
C LYS A 605 22.48 15.45 -15.32
N VAL A 606 21.26 15.12 -14.88
CA VAL A 606 20.14 14.75 -15.78
C VAL A 606 19.69 15.95 -16.61
N MET A 607 19.47 17.12 -16.01
CA MET A 607 19.04 18.31 -16.75
C MET A 607 20.05 18.70 -17.83
N ASN A 608 21.34 18.81 -17.47
CA ASN A 608 22.41 19.20 -18.40
C ASN A 608 22.59 18.19 -19.54
N ARG A 609 22.40 16.88 -19.27
CA ARG A 609 22.46 15.84 -20.32
C ARG A 609 21.30 15.92 -21.30
N ALA A 610 20.10 16.19 -20.79
CA ALA A 610 18.87 16.30 -21.57
C ALA A 610 18.89 17.57 -22.45
N ASP A 611 19.29 18.71 -21.87
CA ASP A 611 19.47 19.97 -22.60
C ASP A 611 20.52 19.84 -23.72
N ARG A 612 21.68 19.25 -23.42
CA ARG A 612 22.72 18.93 -24.42
C ARG A 612 22.18 18.08 -25.58
N TYR A 613 21.24 17.17 -25.33
CA TYR A 613 20.63 16.36 -26.38
C TYR A 613 19.63 17.16 -27.23
N VAL A 614 18.74 17.93 -26.62
CA VAL A 614 17.75 18.73 -27.35
C VAL A 614 18.46 19.83 -28.16
N THR A 615 19.43 20.52 -27.57
CA THR A 615 20.30 21.48 -28.27
C THR A 615 21.04 20.83 -29.44
N PHE A 616 21.57 19.61 -29.27
CA PHE A 616 22.19 18.84 -30.37
C PHE A 616 21.19 18.51 -31.49
N GLN A 617 19.97 18.04 -31.17
CA GLN A 617 18.95 17.73 -32.18
C GLN A 617 18.51 18.97 -32.96
N VAL A 618 18.24 20.08 -32.27
CA VAL A 618 17.87 21.35 -32.90
C VAL A 618 19.01 21.89 -33.77
N SER A 619 20.24 21.95 -33.26
CA SER A 619 21.39 22.44 -34.02
C SER A 619 21.82 21.52 -35.18
N THR A 620 21.46 20.23 -35.16
CA THR A 620 21.75 19.29 -36.25
C THR A 620 20.67 19.32 -37.33
N LEU A 621 19.39 19.17 -36.97
CA LEU A 621 18.29 19.10 -37.93
C LEU A 621 17.93 20.47 -38.50
N LEU A 622 18.02 21.54 -37.69
CA LEU A 622 17.73 22.91 -38.09
C LEU A 622 19.00 23.74 -38.30
N LYS A 623 20.15 23.09 -38.54
CA LYS A 623 21.44 23.75 -38.78
C LYS A 623 21.35 24.96 -39.72
N PRO A 624 20.67 24.90 -40.88
CA PRO A 624 20.57 26.05 -41.79
C PRO A 624 19.90 27.30 -41.19
N LEU A 625 19.01 27.15 -40.19
CA LEU A 625 18.44 28.29 -39.47
C LEU A 625 19.43 28.87 -38.46
N ALA A 626 20.17 28.01 -37.76
CA ALA A 626 21.19 28.43 -36.80
C ALA A 626 22.36 29.16 -37.51
N ASP A 627 22.88 28.59 -38.60
CA ASP A 627 23.91 29.19 -39.44
C ASP A 627 23.43 30.56 -39.98
N LEU A 628 22.23 30.62 -40.58
CA LEU A 628 21.65 31.85 -41.14
C LEU A 628 21.37 32.93 -40.08
N GLN A 629 20.97 32.53 -38.86
CA GLN A 629 20.78 33.45 -37.73
C GLN A 629 22.12 34.06 -37.30
N GLY A 630 23.15 33.22 -37.16
CA GLY A 630 24.50 33.60 -36.70
C GLY A 630 25.44 34.18 -37.77
N ALA A 631 25.04 34.22 -39.05
CA ALA A 631 25.89 34.66 -40.16
C ALA A 631 26.21 36.17 -40.14
N GLU A 632 27.13 36.62 -39.30
CA GLU A 632 27.45 38.06 -39.10
C GLU A 632 27.84 38.81 -40.39
N GLU A 633 28.39 38.10 -41.39
CA GLU A 633 28.70 38.63 -42.73
C GLU A 633 27.50 39.25 -43.49
N LEU A 634 26.26 38.87 -43.14
CA LEU A 634 25.07 39.43 -43.78
C LEU A 634 24.74 40.82 -43.22
N SER A 635 24.65 41.82 -44.10
CA SER A 635 24.32 43.21 -43.74
C SER A 635 23.08 43.72 -44.49
N GLY A 636 22.55 44.88 -44.07
CA GLY A 636 21.43 45.56 -44.73
C GLY A 636 20.21 44.68 -45.02
N THR A 637 19.67 44.79 -46.23
CA THR A 637 18.51 44.00 -46.70
C THR A 637 18.75 42.48 -46.65
N ALA A 638 20.00 42.02 -46.80
CA ALA A 638 20.33 40.60 -46.72
C ALA A 638 20.07 40.02 -45.33
N ARG A 639 20.49 40.74 -44.27
CA ARG A 639 20.16 40.39 -42.88
C ARG A 639 18.67 40.52 -42.59
N GLY A 640 17.97 41.51 -43.17
CA GLY A 640 16.52 41.62 -43.07
C GLY A 640 15.77 40.39 -43.61
N ILE A 641 16.17 39.90 -44.79
CA ILE A 641 15.60 38.68 -45.39
C ILE A 641 16.02 37.43 -44.62
N ALA A 642 17.28 37.34 -44.15
CA ALA A 642 17.75 36.24 -43.30
C ALA A 642 16.95 36.13 -42.00
N TYR A 643 16.72 37.26 -41.32
CA TYR A 643 15.93 37.33 -40.10
C TYR A 643 14.47 36.89 -40.32
N ARG A 644 13.82 37.38 -41.39
CA ARG A 644 12.46 36.94 -41.77
C ARG A 644 12.39 35.46 -42.15
N LEU A 645 13.42 34.91 -42.78
CA LEU A 645 13.52 33.47 -43.04
C LEU A 645 13.59 32.68 -41.73
N VAL A 646 14.37 33.13 -40.74
CA VAL A 646 14.45 32.48 -39.42
C VAL A 646 13.12 32.56 -38.67
N GLU A 647 12.43 33.71 -38.66
CA GLU A 647 11.08 33.84 -38.06
C GLU A 647 10.04 32.93 -38.70
N ASN A 648 10.15 32.68 -40.02
CA ASN A 648 9.22 31.86 -40.79
C ASN A 648 9.80 30.47 -41.12
N PHE A 649 10.67 29.93 -40.25
CA PHE A 649 11.16 28.54 -40.30
C PHE A 649 11.78 28.12 -41.66
N GLY A 650 12.39 29.09 -42.35
CA GLY A 650 13.07 28.92 -43.63
C GLY A 650 12.18 28.93 -44.86
N LEU A 651 10.95 29.44 -44.76
CA LEU A 651 10.00 29.58 -45.87
C LEU A 651 9.36 30.99 -45.92
N LEU A 652 9.52 31.71 -47.03
CA LEU A 652 8.85 32.99 -47.31
C LEU A 652 8.20 32.97 -48.69
N GLN A 653 7.05 33.62 -48.87
CA GLN A 653 6.47 33.77 -50.21
C GLN A 653 7.14 34.95 -50.93
N ARG A 654 7.63 34.71 -52.15
CA ARG A 654 8.39 35.68 -52.95
C ARG A 654 7.60 36.98 -53.23
N ARG A 655 6.27 36.94 -53.17
CA ARG A 655 5.39 38.10 -53.35
C ARG A 655 5.41 39.08 -52.18
N GLU A 656 5.63 38.62 -50.95
CA GLU A 656 5.59 39.48 -49.75
C GLU A 656 6.89 40.30 -49.62
N VAL A 657 8.02 39.75 -50.05
CA VAL A 657 9.35 40.37 -50.02
C VAL A 657 9.84 40.81 -51.42
N ALA A 658 8.91 41.07 -52.35
CA ALA A 658 9.20 41.26 -53.76
C ALA A 658 10.13 42.46 -54.06
N GLU A 659 9.91 43.59 -53.40
CA GLU A 659 10.75 44.79 -53.57
C GLU A 659 12.13 44.61 -52.90
N GLU A 660 12.17 43.93 -51.75
CA GLU A 660 13.40 43.61 -51.03
C GLU A 660 14.32 42.72 -51.89
N ILE A 661 13.78 41.67 -52.52
CA ILE A 661 14.53 40.84 -53.48
C ILE A 661 15.06 41.68 -54.66
N ARG A 662 14.27 42.62 -55.20
CA ARG A 662 14.72 43.50 -56.29
C ARG A 662 15.89 44.39 -55.86
N SER A 663 15.87 44.88 -54.62
CA SER A 663 16.93 45.72 -54.05
C SER A 663 18.21 44.96 -53.68
N LEU A 664 18.17 43.64 -53.52
CA LEU A 664 19.38 42.84 -53.33
C LEU A 664 20.27 42.88 -54.58
N ASP A 665 21.54 43.24 -54.40
CA ASP A 665 22.60 43.03 -55.38
C ASP A 665 22.95 41.53 -55.53
N GLN A 666 23.94 41.24 -56.38
CA GLN A 666 24.35 39.87 -56.69
C GLN A 666 25.22 39.24 -55.59
N GLU A 667 25.96 40.02 -54.80
CA GLU A 667 26.84 39.55 -53.73
C GLU A 667 26.03 39.11 -52.51
N ALA A 668 25.07 39.93 -52.08
CA ALA A 668 24.09 39.59 -51.05
C ALA A 668 23.27 38.34 -51.42
N ARG A 669 22.90 38.18 -52.71
CA ARG A 669 22.25 36.96 -53.21
C ARG A 669 23.21 35.75 -53.24
N ALA A 670 24.51 35.95 -53.44
CA ALA A 670 25.50 34.89 -53.35
C ALA A 670 25.70 34.45 -51.89
N ALA A 671 25.82 35.40 -50.96
CA ALA A 671 25.94 35.12 -49.52
C ALA A 671 24.71 34.35 -48.99
N LEU A 672 23.49 34.78 -49.31
CA LEU A 672 22.27 34.02 -48.93
C LEU A 672 22.24 32.60 -49.55
N ARG A 673 22.74 32.40 -50.78
CA ARG A 673 22.88 31.06 -51.37
C ARG A 673 23.94 30.21 -50.66
N ARG A 674 25.03 30.80 -50.15
CA ARG A 674 26.03 30.08 -49.32
C ARG A 674 25.39 29.50 -48.05
N HIS A 675 24.39 30.19 -47.48
CA HIS A 675 23.54 29.72 -46.37
C HIS A 675 22.34 28.86 -46.83
N GLY A 676 22.40 28.25 -48.01
CA GLY A 676 21.41 27.27 -48.50
C GLY A 676 20.07 27.86 -48.97
N VAL A 677 19.94 29.19 -49.07
CA VAL A 677 18.68 29.84 -49.47
C VAL A 677 18.46 29.75 -50.99
N ARG A 678 17.37 29.10 -51.41
CA ARG A 678 16.92 29.00 -52.81
C ARG A 678 15.88 30.07 -53.13
N PHE A 679 16.17 30.88 -54.14
CA PHE A 679 15.26 31.88 -54.70
C PHE A 679 14.39 31.25 -55.81
N GLY A 680 13.24 30.70 -55.43
CA GLY A 680 12.23 30.17 -56.36
C GLY A 680 11.45 31.27 -57.10
N ALA A 681 10.53 30.87 -57.97
CA ALA A 681 9.56 31.73 -58.62
C ALA A 681 8.44 32.16 -57.66
N TYR A 682 7.97 31.27 -56.78
CA TYR A 682 6.88 31.57 -55.84
C TYR A 682 7.33 31.76 -54.39
N HIS A 683 8.46 31.16 -53.98
CA HIS A 683 8.99 31.22 -52.62
C HIS A 683 10.50 31.54 -52.57
N ILE A 684 10.94 32.16 -51.47
CA ILE A 684 12.32 32.02 -50.99
C ILE A 684 12.28 30.93 -49.92
N PHE A 685 13.10 29.88 -50.02
CA PHE A 685 13.08 28.80 -49.03
C PHE A 685 14.43 28.08 -48.91
N ILE A 686 14.63 27.34 -47.82
CA ILE A 686 15.80 26.48 -47.62
C ILE A 686 15.39 25.01 -47.88
N PRO A 687 15.83 24.38 -48.99
CA PRO A 687 15.35 23.05 -49.38
C PRO A 687 15.64 21.93 -48.38
N ALA A 688 16.65 22.10 -47.52
CA ALA A 688 16.98 21.12 -46.47
C ALA A 688 15.88 21.01 -45.39
N LEU A 689 15.15 22.09 -45.11
CA LEU A 689 14.15 22.15 -44.04
C LEU A 689 12.77 21.60 -44.44
N VAL A 690 12.51 21.47 -45.75
CA VAL A 690 11.30 20.83 -46.31
C VAL A 690 11.36 19.29 -46.22
N LYS A 691 12.46 18.73 -45.69
CA LYS A 691 12.60 17.29 -45.43
C LYS A 691 11.77 16.87 -44.19
N PRO A 692 11.26 15.62 -44.10
CA PRO A 692 10.37 15.20 -43.03
C PRO A 692 10.89 15.43 -41.60
N ALA A 693 12.16 15.13 -41.30
CA ALA A 693 12.69 15.24 -39.94
C ALA A 693 12.84 16.71 -39.46
N PRO A 694 13.47 17.63 -40.22
CA PRO A 694 13.41 19.06 -39.92
C PRO A 694 11.98 19.60 -39.81
N ALA A 695 11.11 19.31 -40.78
CA ALA A 695 9.71 19.79 -40.78
C ALA A 695 8.92 19.33 -39.55
N ASN A 696 9.09 18.09 -39.11
CA ASN A 696 8.50 17.57 -37.87
C ASN A 696 9.01 18.35 -36.64
N LEU A 697 10.32 18.56 -36.53
CA LEU A 697 10.88 19.33 -35.41
C LEU A 697 10.46 20.81 -35.42
N MET A 698 10.40 21.46 -36.58
CA MET A 698 9.91 22.85 -36.69
C MET A 698 8.43 22.95 -36.28
N THR A 699 7.61 21.99 -36.71
CA THR A 699 6.18 21.89 -36.35
C THR A 699 6.01 21.70 -34.84
N LEU A 700 6.79 20.80 -34.24
CA LEU A 700 6.83 20.56 -32.79
C LEU A 700 7.22 21.82 -32.01
N LEU A 701 8.33 22.46 -32.38
CA LEU A 701 8.85 23.66 -31.70
C LEU A 701 7.90 24.85 -31.82
N TRP A 702 7.30 25.07 -32.99
CA TRP A 702 6.30 26.12 -33.18
C TRP A 702 5.05 25.85 -32.34
N ALA A 703 4.54 24.62 -32.32
CA ALA A 703 3.37 24.24 -31.53
C ALA A 703 3.61 24.38 -30.02
N ILE A 704 4.82 24.07 -29.54
CA ILE A 704 5.22 24.30 -28.14
C ILE A 704 5.28 25.80 -27.80
N ALA A 705 5.73 26.64 -28.73
CA ALA A 705 5.84 28.09 -28.51
C ALA A 705 4.51 28.86 -28.63
N HIS A 706 3.51 28.32 -29.32
CA HIS A 706 2.22 28.98 -29.62
C HIS A 706 0.99 28.24 -29.10
N ASP A 707 1.19 27.31 -28.15
CA ASP A 707 0.15 26.43 -27.59
C ASP A 707 -0.68 25.69 -28.66
N GLY A 708 0.00 25.30 -29.75
CA GLY A 708 -0.61 24.71 -30.94
C GLY A 708 -0.82 23.21 -30.86
N ARG A 709 -0.41 22.54 -29.77
CA ARG A 709 -0.37 21.07 -29.68
C ARG A 709 -1.74 20.38 -29.74
N GLU A 710 -2.80 21.08 -29.33
CA GLU A 710 -4.19 20.58 -29.36
C GLU A 710 -4.95 20.99 -30.63
N LYS A 711 -4.30 21.72 -31.55
CA LYS A 711 -4.93 22.18 -32.79
C LYS A 711 -5.01 21.05 -33.83
N PRO A 712 -6.12 20.92 -34.58
CA PRO A 712 -6.23 19.93 -35.66
C PRO A 712 -5.14 20.09 -36.73
N GLY A 713 -4.58 18.97 -37.19
CA GLY A 713 -3.49 18.92 -38.17
C GLY A 713 -2.09 18.86 -37.57
N PHE A 714 -1.94 19.04 -36.25
CA PHE A 714 -0.67 18.82 -35.55
C PHE A 714 -0.27 17.34 -35.63
N GLY A 715 0.91 17.04 -36.15
CA GLY A 715 1.36 15.66 -36.42
C GLY A 715 0.85 15.09 -37.75
N ASP A 716 -0.45 15.21 -38.04
CA ASP A 716 -1.09 14.67 -39.26
C ASP A 716 -0.39 15.14 -40.54
N VAL A 717 -0.18 16.46 -40.66
CA VAL A 717 0.40 17.06 -41.86
C VAL A 717 1.87 16.67 -42.04
N THR A 718 2.60 16.49 -40.95
CA THR A 718 3.98 15.98 -40.97
C THR A 718 4.04 14.48 -41.26
N GLN A 719 3.00 13.71 -40.95
CA GLN A 719 2.87 12.32 -41.38
C GLN A 719 2.57 12.23 -42.89
N LEU A 720 1.73 13.11 -43.45
CA LEU A 720 1.54 13.23 -44.90
C LEU A 720 2.86 13.50 -45.61
N LEU A 721 3.70 14.41 -45.07
CA LEU A 721 5.05 14.67 -45.59
C LEU A 721 5.95 13.42 -45.55
N ALA A 722 5.91 12.66 -44.46
CA ALA A 722 6.69 11.43 -44.30
C ALA A 722 6.29 10.32 -45.29
N THR A 723 5.03 10.27 -45.75
CA THR A 723 4.60 9.37 -46.85
C THR A 723 5.10 9.79 -48.24
N GLY A 724 5.89 10.87 -48.34
CA GLY A 724 6.51 11.34 -49.59
C GLY A 724 5.59 12.09 -50.55
N ARG A 725 4.29 12.20 -50.25
CA ARG A 725 3.25 12.79 -51.12
C ARG A 725 3.62 14.22 -51.58
N THR A 726 3.68 14.42 -52.89
CA THR A 726 4.02 15.71 -53.53
C THR A 726 2.90 16.74 -53.41
N SER A 727 1.64 16.29 -53.47
CA SER A 727 0.47 17.04 -52.97
C SER A 727 -0.53 16.11 -52.30
N ALA A 728 -1.47 16.70 -51.57
CA ALA A 728 -2.63 16.04 -50.99
C ALA A 728 -3.87 16.95 -51.08
N VAL A 729 -5.06 16.39 -50.95
CA VAL A 729 -6.26 17.17 -50.61
C VAL A 729 -6.05 17.76 -49.21
N ALA A 730 -6.34 19.05 -49.05
CA ALA A 730 -6.22 19.72 -47.77
C ALA A 730 -7.50 19.52 -46.94
N ASP A 731 -7.35 19.08 -45.69
CA ASP A 731 -8.45 19.09 -44.74
C ASP A 731 -8.77 20.54 -44.31
N ALA A 732 -10.05 20.92 -44.40
CA ALA A 732 -10.52 22.26 -44.07
C ALA A 732 -10.65 22.51 -42.55
N GLY A 733 -10.55 21.46 -41.72
CA GLY A 733 -10.51 21.56 -40.26
C GLY A 733 -9.12 21.80 -39.68
N PHE A 734 -8.05 21.52 -40.45
CA PHE A 734 -6.66 21.67 -39.99
C PHE A 734 -6.19 23.12 -39.99
N ASP A 735 -5.36 23.52 -39.02
CA ASP A 735 -4.77 24.87 -38.98
C ASP A 735 -3.81 25.04 -40.20
N PRO A 736 -4.04 26.03 -41.09
CA PRO A 736 -3.20 26.30 -42.27
C PRO A 736 -1.71 26.46 -41.97
N VAL A 737 -1.34 26.84 -40.75
CA VAL A 737 0.06 27.01 -40.34
C VAL A 737 0.82 25.68 -40.34
N PHE A 738 0.19 24.54 -40.06
CA PHE A 738 0.86 23.24 -40.10
C PHE A 738 1.25 22.82 -41.52
N TYR A 739 0.43 23.16 -42.53
CA TYR A 739 0.84 23.00 -43.92
C TYR A 739 2.05 23.86 -44.27
N ALA A 740 2.09 25.12 -43.84
CA ALA A 740 3.23 26.00 -44.08
C ALA A 740 4.53 25.49 -43.41
N LEU A 741 4.47 25.07 -42.14
CA LEU A 741 5.61 24.52 -41.39
C LEU A 741 6.11 23.19 -41.96
N ALA A 742 5.21 22.37 -42.52
CA ALA A 742 5.55 21.16 -43.27
C ALA A 742 6.02 21.42 -44.71
N GLY A 743 6.21 22.68 -45.12
CA GLY A 743 6.68 23.04 -46.46
C GLY A 743 5.65 22.83 -47.58
N TYR A 744 4.36 22.74 -47.25
CA TYR A 744 3.24 22.79 -48.19
C TYR A 744 2.67 24.21 -48.31
N ARG A 745 2.08 24.49 -49.47
CA ARG A 745 1.24 25.66 -49.70
C ARG A 745 -0.16 25.22 -50.09
N LEU A 746 -1.16 25.82 -49.45
CA LEU A 746 -2.57 25.65 -49.80
C LEU A 746 -2.89 26.41 -51.10
N LEU A 747 -3.48 25.70 -52.06
CA LEU A 747 -3.92 26.18 -53.37
C LEU A 747 -5.27 25.52 -53.68
N GLY A 748 -6.36 26.29 -53.55
CA GLY A 748 -7.71 25.73 -53.61
C GLY A 748 -7.91 24.65 -52.54
N ARG A 749 -8.40 23.48 -52.95
CA ARG A 749 -8.63 22.30 -52.12
C ARG A 749 -7.39 21.44 -51.86
N ARG A 750 -6.20 21.85 -52.30
CA ARG A 750 -4.96 21.05 -52.16
C ARG A 750 -3.86 21.73 -51.37
N ALA A 751 -3.11 20.91 -50.65
CA ALA A 751 -1.79 21.23 -50.14
C ALA A 751 -0.74 20.71 -51.12
N VAL A 752 0.11 21.58 -51.67
CA VAL A 752 1.20 21.21 -52.59
C VAL A 752 2.56 21.59 -52.00
N ARG A 753 3.53 20.68 -52.00
CA ARG A 753 4.89 20.96 -51.52
C ARG A 753 5.58 22.08 -52.30
N VAL A 754 6.27 22.97 -51.60
CA VAL A 754 6.97 24.12 -52.18
C VAL A 754 8.04 23.69 -53.18
N ASP A 755 8.80 22.63 -52.92
CA ASP A 755 9.82 22.13 -53.86
C ASP A 755 9.23 21.53 -55.16
N ILE A 756 7.94 21.18 -55.15
CA ILE A 756 7.18 20.73 -56.32
C ILE A 756 6.64 21.95 -57.08
N LEU A 757 6.16 22.97 -56.38
CA LEU A 757 5.70 24.22 -56.99
C LEU A 757 6.83 24.96 -57.72
N GLU A 758 8.05 24.97 -57.18
CA GLU A 758 9.19 25.55 -57.88
C GLU A 758 9.62 24.69 -59.10
N ARG A 759 9.53 23.36 -59.02
CA ARG A 759 9.74 22.48 -60.20
C ARG A 759 8.67 22.70 -61.28
N LEU A 760 7.40 22.89 -60.90
CA LEU A 760 6.33 23.29 -61.81
C LEU A 760 6.62 24.65 -62.46
N ALA A 761 7.15 25.62 -61.71
CA ALA A 761 7.57 26.90 -62.27
C ALA A 761 8.75 26.76 -63.26
N ASP A 762 9.68 25.83 -63.00
CA ASP A 762 10.80 25.54 -63.89
C ASP A 762 10.35 24.82 -65.18
N LEU A 763 9.19 24.11 -65.19
CA LEU A 763 8.54 23.60 -66.41
C LEU A 763 7.72 24.67 -67.16
N ILE A 764 6.99 25.53 -66.45
CA ILE A 764 6.15 26.57 -67.07
C ILE A 764 7.00 27.71 -67.66
N ARG A 765 8.16 28.04 -67.06
CA ARG A 765 8.98 29.17 -67.51
C ARG A 765 9.50 29.03 -68.95
N PRO A 766 10.03 27.89 -69.42
CA PRO A 766 10.34 27.68 -70.83
C PRO A 766 9.11 27.85 -71.75
N ALA A 767 7.96 27.28 -71.37
CA ALA A 767 6.73 27.38 -72.14
C ALA A 767 6.22 28.83 -72.34
N LEU A 768 6.47 29.70 -71.35
CA LEU A 768 6.16 31.14 -71.40
C LEU A 768 7.29 32.03 -71.95
N ALA A 769 8.53 31.54 -72.02
CA ALA A 769 9.68 32.29 -72.55
C ALA A 769 9.96 31.99 -74.03
N TRP A 770 9.43 30.88 -74.54
CA TRP A 770 9.43 30.55 -75.96
C TRP A 770 8.67 31.59 -76.79
N LYS A 771 8.96 31.67 -78.09
CA LYS A 771 8.27 32.53 -79.04
C LYS A 771 7.99 31.74 -80.33
N PRO A 772 6.85 31.98 -81.01
CA PRO A 772 6.62 31.47 -82.36
C PRO A 772 7.80 31.80 -83.29
N GLY A 773 8.30 30.80 -84.02
CA GLY A 773 9.49 30.92 -84.88
C GLY A 773 10.83 30.84 -84.16
N ALA A 774 10.89 30.50 -82.87
CA ALA A 774 12.13 30.08 -82.21
C ALA A 774 12.42 28.58 -82.44
N ALA A 775 13.48 28.05 -81.81
CA ALA A 775 13.81 26.62 -81.80
C ALA A 775 12.66 25.74 -81.22
N LYS A 776 12.81 24.41 -81.31
CA LYS A 776 11.80 23.39 -80.93
C LYS A 776 10.93 23.83 -79.74
N ARG A 777 9.61 23.91 -79.98
CA ARG A 777 8.61 24.31 -78.97
C ARG A 777 8.73 23.41 -77.72
N PRO A 778 8.87 23.98 -76.51
CA PRO A 778 8.84 23.21 -75.28
C PRO A 778 7.43 22.65 -75.04
N GLU A 779 7.35 21.51 -74.36
CA GLU A 779 6.08 20.84 -74.06
C GLU A 779 5.14 21.81 -73.30
N GLY A 780 3.90 21.94 -73.78
CA GLY A 780 2.92 22.86 -73.22
C GLY A 780 3.03 24.33 -73.67
N GLY A 781 4.06 24.76 -74.39
CA GLY A 781 4.11 26.13 -74.94
C GLY A 781 2.97 26.39 -75.94
N TYR A 782 2.29 27.53 -75.86
CA TYR A 782 1.24 27.95 -76.81
C TYR A 782 1.72 29.12 -77.68
N ASP A 783 1.35 30.37 -77.38
CA ASP A 783 1.63 31.53 -78.26
C ASP A 783 2.89 32.35 -77.89
N GLY A 784 3.63 31.93 -76.86
CA GLY A 784 4.76 32.70 -76.29
C GLY A 784 4.36 33.77 -75.26
N SER A 785 3.09 33.83 -74.90
CA SER A 785 2.54 34.49 -73.69
C SER A 785 1.67 33.55 -72.85
N GLN A 786 1.31 32.41 -73.43
CA GLN A 786 0.41 31.38 -72.92
C GLN A 786 1.02 29.98 -72.97
N PHE A 787 0.51 29.08 -72.12
CA PHE A 787 0.85 27.65 -72.10
C PHE A 787 -0.41 26.78 -71.87
N ILE A 788 -0.28 25.47 -72.05
CA ILE A 788 -1.29 24.44 -71.77
C ILE A 788 -0.69 23.48 -70.74
N ALA A 789 -1.49 23.03 -69.77
CA ALA A 789 -1.03 22.09 -68.76
C ALA A 789 -0.74 20.72 -69.38
N THR A 790 0.44 20.16 -69.11
CA THR A 790 0.88 18.89 -69.72
C THR A 790 0.75 17.70 -68.78
N PRO A 791 0.76 16.45 -69.29
CA PRO A 791 0.80 15.25 -68.45
C PRO A 791 1.99 15.24 -67.48
N ALA A 792 3.16 15.75 -67.89
CA ALA A 792 4.33 15.88 -67.01
C ALA A 792 4.08 16.86 -65.85
N MET A 793 3.40 18.00 -66.09
CA MET A 793 3.05 18.96 -65.05
C MET A 793 2.07 18.36 -64.02
N MET A 794 1.06 17.63 -64.47
CA MET A 794 0.08 16.95 -63.60
C MET A 794 0.72 15.78 -62.82
N SER A 795 1.62 15.03 -63.47
CA SER A 795 2.33 13.89 -62.89
C SER A 795 3.21 14.29 -61.69
N ILE A 796 4.04 15.34 -61.81
CA ILE A 796 4.91 15.75 -60.69
C ILE A 796 4.13 16.23 -59.45
N LEU A 797 2.88 16.67 -59.64
CA LEU A 797 1.98 17.10 -58.57
C LEU A 797 1.16 15.95 -57.96
N GLY A 798 0.99 14.83 -58.65
CA GLY A 798 0.00 13.80 -58.29
C GLY A 798 -1.43 14.34 -58.34
N ALA A 799 -1.75 15.14 -59.37
CA ALA A 799 -2.98 15.93 -59.48
C ALA A 799 -3.76 15.58 -60.77
N THR A 800 -5.09 15.70 -60.71
CA THR A 800 -5.99 15.62 -61.88
C THR A 800 -5.99 16.92 -62.68
N ALA A 801 -6.72 16.97 -63.80
CA ALA A 801 -6.90 18.19 -64.59
C ALA A 801 -7.62 19.30 -63.80
N ASP A 802 -8.65 18.94 -63.02
CA ASP A 802 -9.42 19.90 -62.21
C ASP A 802 -8.57 20.46 -61.05
N ASP A 803 -7.79 19.59 -60.40
CA ASP A 803 -6.79 19.97 -59.39
C ASP A 803 -5.75 20.94 -59.98
N MET A 804 -5.30 20.68 -61.21
CA MET A 804 -4.33 21.52 -61.92
C MET A 804 -4.91 22.91 -62.22
N GLU A 805 -6.22 22.99 -62.52
CA GLU A 805 -6.93 24.25 -62.72
C GLU A 805 -7.06 25.06 -61.41
N GLU A 806 -7.34 24.44 -60.27
CA GLU A 806 -7.30 25.12 -58.96
C GLU A 806 -5.88 25.58 -58.59
N ILE A 807 -4.86 24.73 -58.79
CA ILE A 807 -3.45 25.04 -58.49
C ILE A 807 -2.97 26.26 -59.29
N LEU A 808 -3.22 26.31 -60.61
CA LEU A 808 -2.75 27.41 -61.46
C LEU A 808 -3.48 28.72 -61.15
N LYS A 809 -4.78 28.69 -60.85
CA LYS A 809 -5.51 29.87 -60.34
C LYS A 809 -4.93 30.36 -59.01
N GLY A 810 -4.64 29.46 -58.07
CA GLY A 810 -4.03 29.79 -56.77
C GLY A 810 -2.60 30.34 -56.85
N LEU A 811 -1.87 30.03 -57.91
CA LEU A 811 -0.56 30.60 -58.24
C LEU A 811 -0.64 31.96 -58.98
N GLY A 812 -1.84 32.37 -59.41
CA GLY A 812 -2.08 33.67 -60.05
C GLY A 812 -2.11 33.64 -61.59
N TYR A 813 -2.22 32.47 -62.21
CA TYR A 813 -2.49 32.35 -63.64
C TYR A 813 -3.99 32.50 -63.94
N ARG A 814 -4.32 32.85 -65.18
CA ARG A 814 -5.68 32.93 -65.70
C ARG A 814 -5.84 31.97 -66.87
N SER A 815 -6.87 31.12 -66.82
CA SER A 815 -7.26 30.25 -67.92
C SER A 815 -8.19 30.97 -68.91
N GLN A 816 -8.22 30.45 -70.13
CA GLN A 816 -9.19 30.74 -71.17
C GLN A 816 -9.49 29.41 -71.87
N GLY A 817 -10.77 29.02 -71.92
CA GLY A 817 -11.20 27.86 -72.70
C GLY A 817 -11.14 28.19 -74.20
N VAL A 818 -10.46 27.34 -74.96
CA VAL A 818 -10.36 27.41 -76.42
C VAL A 818 -10.76 26.04 -76.98
N ASP A 819 -11.37 25.99 -78.17
CA ASP A 819 -11.84 24.74 -78.76
C ASP A 819 -10.69 23.75 -79.04
N ALA A 820 -10.88 22.45 -78.76
CA ALA A 820 -9.83 21.45 -78.96
C ALA A 820 -9.35 21.33 -80.42
N GLU A 821 -10.22 21.52 -81.42
CA GLU A 821 -9.78 21.57 -82.81
C GLU A 821 -8.98 22.83 -83.11
N GLU A 822 -9.41 23.99 -82.59
CA GLU A 822 -8.69 25.27 -82.76
C GLU A 822 -7.31 25.22 -82.11
N VAL A 823 -7.20 24.67 -80.89
CA VAL A 823 -5.92 24.43 -80.22
C VAL A 823 -5.07 23.44 -81.00
N THR A 824 -5.62 22.32 -81.47
CA THR A 824 -4.85 21.32 -82.24
C THR A 824 -4.33 21.88 -83.55
N LYS A 825 -5.16 22.61 -84.31
CA LYS A 825 -4.76 23.31 -85.56
C LYS A 825 -3.70 24.38 -85.28
N THR A 826 -3.83 25.12 -84.18
CA THR A 826 -2.88 26.16 -83.77
C THR A 826 -1.54 25.57 -83.35
N LEU A 827 -1.53 24.50 -82.55
CA LEU A 827 -0.32 23.79 -82.16
C LEU A 827 0.39 23.17 -83.36
N ALA A 828 -0.33 22.51 -84.26
CA ALA A 828 0.24 21.94 -85.48
C ALA A 828 0.92 23.02 -86.35
N ARG A 829 0.27 24.18 -86.55
CA ARG A 829 0.88 25.32 -87.26
C ARG A 829 2.14 25.83 -86.56
N LEU A 830 2.11 25.94 -85.23
CA LEU A 830 3.24 26.43 -84.43
C LEU A 830 4.42 25.43 -84.37
N ASP A 831 4.14 24.13 -84.39
CA ASP A 831 5.16 23.09 -84.51
C ASP A 831 5.77 23.03 -85.91
N ASP A 832 4.96 23.23 -86.96
CA ASP A 832 5.45 23.42 -88.34
C ASP A 832 6.35 24.67 -88.46
N GLU A 833 5.95 25.78 -87.85
CA GLU A 833 6.74 27.02 -87.79
C GLU A 833 8.03 26.82 -86.98
N ALA A 834 7.98 26.12 -85.85
CA ALA A 834 9.15 25.78 -85.04
C ALA A 834 10.08 24.77 -85.73
N ALA A 835 9.55 23.82 -86.49
CA ALA A 835 10.33 22.85 -87.26
C ALA A 835 11.04 23.54 -88.44
N ARG A 836 10.33 24.43 -89.16
CA ARG A 836 10.93 25.26 -90.21
C ARG A 836 11.99 26.22 -89.64
N ALA A 837 11.73 26.83 -88.49
CA ALA A 837 12.71 27.68 -87.80
C ALA A 837 13.92 26.89 -87.29
N ALA A 838 13.74 25.67 -86.77
CA ALA A 838 14.84 24.80 -86.35
C ALA A 838 15.64 24.24 -87.54
N LEU A 839 15.01 24.00 -88.68
CA LEU A 839 15.69 23.67 -89.94
C LEU A 839 16.45 24.87 -90.51
N ALA A 840 15.86 26.07 -90.48
CA ALA A 840 16.52 27.31 -90.87
C ALA A 840 17.73 27.61 -89.96
N ALA A 841 17.57 27.53 -88.64
CA ALA A 841 18.67 27.70 -87.68
C ALA A 841 19.76 26.62 -87.80
N LYS A 842 19.40 25.37 -88.18
CA LYS A 842 20.40 24.35 -88.54
C LYS A 842 21.10 24.67 -89.85
N ALA A 843 20.40 25.22 -90.85
CA ALA A 843 21.00 25.65 -92.12
C ALA A 843 21.89 26.88 -91.95
N GLU A 844 21.50 27.86 -91.12
CA GLU A 844 22.32 29.02 -90.74
C GLU A 844 23.54 28.59 -89.89
N ALA A 845 23.37 27.66 -88.94
CA ALA A 845 24.50 27.10 -88.20
C ALA A 845 25.46 26.33 -89.11
N ALA A 846 24.95 25.53 -90.05
CA ALA A 846 25.77 24.85 -91.06
C ALA A 846 26.47 25.83 -92.01
N ALA A 847 25.79 26.91 -92.41
CA ALA A 847 26.37 27.98 -93.24
C ALA A 847 27.43 28.80 -92.48
N ALA A 848 27.22 29.07 -91.18
CA ALA A 848 28.20 29.74 -90.32
C ALA A 848 29.46 28.89 -90.11
N VAL A 849 29.30 27.57 -89.89
CA VAL A 849 30.43 26.63 -89.84
C VAL A 849 31.13 26.50 -91.21
N ALA A 850 30.38 26.54 -92.31
CA ALA A 850 30.93 26.54 -93.67
C ALA A 850 31.57 27.87 -94.12
N THR A 851 31.40 28.96 -93.36
CA THR A 851 32.03 30.28 -93.65
C THR A 851 33.14 30.66 -92.67
N ALA A 852 33.44 29.81 -91.69
CA ALA A 852 34.47 30.03 -90.67
C ALA A 852 35.67 29.05 -90.76
N SER A 853 35.89 28.41 -91.92
CA SER A 853 36.86 27.31 -92.08
C SER A 853 37.99 27.59 -93.08
N SER A 854 38.93 28.47 -92.71
CA SER A 854 40.35 28.39 -93.13
C SER A 854 41.24 29.26 -92.21
N PRO A 855 42.54 28.92 -91.98
CA PRO A 855 43.21 29.26 -90.72
C PRO A 855 44.51 30.09 -90.86
N GLU A 856 44.85 30.85 -89.79
CA GLU A 856 46.19 31.30 -89.34
C GLU A 856 45.98 32.28 -88.16
N ALA A 857 46.90 32.50 -87.19
CA ALA A 857 47.85 31.62 -86.50
C ALA A 857 48.33 32.31 -85.18
N ASP A 858 48.67 31.49 -84.18
CA ASP A 858 49.56 31.72 -83.02
C ASP A 858 49.38 32.84 -81.94
N GLU A 859 49.61 32.36 -80.70
CA GLU A 859 50.29 32.96 -79.53
C GLU A 859 49.69 34.11 -78.65
N THR A 860 49.00 33.68 -77.57
CA THR A 860 49.36 33.82 -76.10
C THR A 860 49.69 35.20 -75.45
N PRO A 861 49.66 35.34 -74.09
CA PRO A 861 49.36 34.38 -73.01
C PRO A 861 48.35 34.80 -71.89
N ALA A 862 48.06 33.84 -70.99
CA ALA A 862 47.82 33.95 -69.52
C ALA A 862 46.38 33.99 -68.91
N ALA A 863 46.06 32.91 -68.15
CA ALA A 863 45.18 32.78 -66.95
C ALA A 863 43.66 33.15 -67.05
N SER A 864 42.69 32.50 -66.39
CA SER A 864 42.68 31.57 -65.22
C SER A 864 41.38 30.73 -65.08
N GLU A 865 41.46 29.58 -64.40
CA GLU A 865 40.41 28.89 -63.58
C GLU A 865 39.13 28.24 -64.19
N ALA A 866 38.61 27.28 -63.39
CA ALA A 866 37.25 26.71 -63.29
C ALA A 866 36.80 25.50 -64.16
N GLU A 867 35.92 24.68 -63.55
CA GLU A 867 35.50 23.32 -63.92
C GLU A 867 34.26 23.25 -64.84
N SER A 868 34.03 22.11 -65.51
CA SER A 868 32.72 21.38 -65.42
C SER A 868 32.75 19.97 -66.03
N VAL A 869 31.76 19.15 -65.64
CA VAL A 869 31.59 17.71 -65.93
C VAL A 869 30.60 17.48 -67.09
N ILE A 870 30.69 16.35 -67.82
CA ILE A 870 29.60 15.66 -68.56
C ILE A 870 30.11 14.24 -68.96
N ALA A 871 29.59 13.15 -68.38
CA ALA A 871 28.59 12.18 -68.94
C ALA A 871 29.21 11.14 -69.93
N THR A 872 28.59 10.04 -70.39
CA THR A 872 27.16 9.65 -70.57
C THR A 872 26.88 8.12 -70.46
N ASP A 873 25.62 7.80 -70.13
CA ASP A 873 24.75 6.69 -70.61
C ASP A 873 24.87 5.20 -70.21
N GLU A 874 23.67 4.59 -70.28
CA GLU A 874 23.17 3.22 -70.03
C GLU A 874 23.38 2.29 -71.29
N PRO A 875 22.87 1.02 -71.41
CA PRO A 875 21.82 0.34 -70.62
C PRO A 875 21.86 -1.19 -70.34
N ALA A 876 21.02 -1.58 -69.36
CA ALA A 876 20.09 -2.74 -69.32
C ALA A 876 20.52 -4.24 -69.38
N SER A 877 19.54 -5.06 -68.93
CA SER A 877 19.32 -6.52 -69.15
C SER A 877 20.25 -7.56 -68.51
N ALA A 878 19.84 -8.03 -67.31
CA ALA A 878 19.17 -9.33 -67.09
C ALA A 878 19.89 -10.70 -67.30
N GLU A 879 19.47 -11.64 -66.42
CA GLU A 879 19.37 -13.11 -66.58
C GLU A 879 20.62 -14.05 -66.53
N THR A 880 20.75 -14.74 -65.38
CA THR A 880 20.41 -16.20 -65.23
C THR A 880 21.49 -17.32 -65.25
N GLU A 881 21.28 -18.28 -64.32
CA GLU A 881 21.60 -19.74 -64.31
C GLU A 881 22.83 -20.41 -63.58
N VAL A 882 22.44 -21.27 -62.61
CA VAL A 882 22.98 -22.51 -61.95
C VAL A 882 24.46 -22.77 -61.58
N SER A 883 24.58 -23.42 -60.40
CA SER A 883 25.52 -24.50 -60.01
C SER A 883 26.94 -24.14 -59.52
N ALA A 884 27.57 -24.91 -58.61
CA ALA A 884 27.16 -26.16 -57.94
C ALA A 884 27.72 -26.30 -56.50
N GLU A 885 27.08 -27.21 -55.74
CA GLU A 885 27.56 -28.12 -54.68
C GLU A 885 28.92 -27.92 -53.95
N ASP A 886 28.81 -27.68 -52.64
CA ASP A 886 29.30 -28.51 -51.51
C ASP A 886 30.76 -28.51 -50.96
N ALA A 887 30.82 -28.67 -49.63
CA ALA A 887 31.82 -29.32 -48.75
C ALA A 887 33.34 -28.89 -48.61
N THR A 888 33.69 -28.60 -47.33
CA THR A 888 34.84 -29.14 -46.54
C THR A 888 36.31 -28.60 -46.58
N THR A 889 36.67 -27.85 -45.52
CA THR A 889 37.90 -27.91 -44.64
C THR A 889 39.35 -27.53 -45.06
N ALA A 890 40.14 -27.18 -44.02
CA ALA A 890 41.63 -27.11 -43.88
C ALA A 890 42.34 -25.87 -44.52
N GLU A 891 42.94 -24.93 -43.75
CA GLU A 891 44.29 -24.92 -43.09
C GLU A 891 45.42 -24.39 -44.05
N GLU A 892 46.52 -23.72 -43.65
CA GLU A 892 47.15 -23.44 -42.34
C GLU A 892 48.17 -22.25 -42.41
N VAL A 893 48.75 -21.80 -41.26
CA VAL A 893 50.18 -21.34 -41.05
C VAL A 893 50.65 -19.97 -41.64
N GLU A 894 51.41 -19.06 -40.96
CA GLU A 894 51.95 -19.01 -39.56
C GLU A 894 52.53 -17.61 -39.13
N THR A 895 53.14 -17.58 -37.93
CA THR A 895 54.10 -16.62 -37.31
C THR A 895 53.58 -15.39 -36.53
N ALA A 896 54.14 -15.00 -35.36
CA ALA A 896 55.01 -15.69 -34.39
C ALA A 896 55.15 -14.93 -33.05
N SER A 897 55.73 -15.61 -32.04
CA SER A 897 56.46 -15.11 -30.84
C SER A 897 55.75 -14.96 -29.47
N GLU A 898 56.56 -15.17 -28.43
CA GLU A 898 56.27 -15.43 -26.98
C GLU A 898 57.04 -14.38 -26.11
N PRO A 899 57.20 -14.41 -24.74
CA PRO A 899 57.31 -15.58 -23.84
C PRO A 899 56.69 -15.51 -22.42
N ALA A 900 56.63 -16.70 -21.77
CA ALA A 900 56.75 -17.02 -20.32
C ALA A 900 55.98 -16.22 -19.21
N GLY A 901 55.48 -16.83 -18.13
CA GLY A 901 55.36 -18.26 -17.78
C GLY A 901 55.68 -18.58 -16.30
N ASP A 902 54.90 -19.46 -15.66
CA ASP A 902 55.32 -20.26 -14.48
C ASP A 902 54.37 -21.48 -14.26
N ALA A 903 54.81 -22.47 -13.46
CA ALA A 903 54.06 -23.69 -13.07
C ALA A 903 53.75 -23.69 -11.53
N VAL A 904 53.20 -24.69 -10.81
CA VAL A 904 53.27 -26.17 -10.82
C VAL A 904 52.01 -26.76 -10.08
N PRO A 905 51.89 -28.08 -9.76
CA PRO A 905 51.09 -29.11 -10.43
C PRO A 905 49.73 -29.50 -9.77
N ALA A 906 49.10 -30.55 -10.30
CA ALA A 906 47.84 -31.16 -9.84
C ALA A 906 48.04 -32.44 -8.99
N GLU A 907 46.95 -33.01 -8.46
CA GLU A 907 46.91 -34.39 -7.92
C GLU A 907 45.52 -35.06 -8.15
N THR A 908 45.50 -36.39 -8.32
CA THR A 908 44.33 -37.28 -8.61
C THR A 908 44.82 -38.75 -8.59
N PRO A 909 43.99 -39.82 -8.62
CA PRO A 909 42.55 -40.01 -8.33
C PRO A 909 42.31 -41.23 -7.36
N ALA A 910 41.23 -42.03 -7.57
CA ALA A 910 40.92 -43.37 -7.03
C ALA A 910 40.22 -43.47 -5.63
N ALA A 911 39.31 -44.42 -5.36
CA ALA A 911 38.53 -45.35 -6.22
C ALA A 911 37.28 -45.93 -5.50
N GLU A 912 36.36 -46.51 -6.30
CA GLU A 912 35.18 -47.34 -5.94
C GLU A 912 35.56 -48.81 -5.58
N PRO A 913 34.66 -49.79 -5.23
CA PRO A 913 33.22 -49.92 -5.58
C PRO A 913 32.22 -50.58 -4.57
N ALA A 914 30.91 -50.54 -4.93
CA ALA A 914 29.80 -51.51 -4.69
C ALA A 914 29.46 -52.01 -3.25
N SER A 915 28.25 -52.49 -2.91
CA SER A 915 26.94 -52.69 -3.57
C SER A 915 25.81 -52.11 -2.66
N GLU A 916 24.49 -52.20 -2.87
CA GLU A 916 23.60 -53.07 -3.67
C GLU A 916 22.23 -52.37 -3.90
N ALA A 917 21.32 -52.95 -4.69
CA ALA A 917 19.97 -52.40 -5.01
C ALA A 917 18.87 -52.96 -4.06
N ALA A 918 17.57 -52.63 -4.11
CA ALA A 918 16.75 -51.84 -5.04
C ALA A 918 15.44 -51.38 -4.32
N GLU A 919 14.66 -50.47 -4.93
CA GLU A 919 13.17 -50.44 -4.83
C GLU A 919 12.57 -49.80 -6.11
N PRO A 920 11.28 -50.05 -6.45
CA PRO A 920 10.76 -49.91 -7.82
C PRO A 920 10.04 -48.59 -8.15
N ALA A 921 9.54 -48.50 -9.39
CA ALA A 921 8.73 -47.40 -9.92
C ALA A 921 7.23 -47.78 -10.06
N ASP A 922 6.42 -46.78 -10.44
CA ASP A 922 4.98 -46.79 -10.74
C ASP A 922 4.00 -47.18 -9.62
N GLU A 923 3.17 -46.20 -9.23
CA GLU A 923 1.76 -46.24 -9.66
C GLU A 923 1.16 -44.82 -9.67
N ALA A 924 0.44 -44.47 -10.74
CA ALA A 924 -0.33 -43.23 -10.85
C ALA A 924 -1.83 -43.57 -10.89
N VAL A 925 -2.60 -43.06 -9.93
CA VAL A 925 -4.04 -43.32 -9.81
C VAL A 925 -4.81 -42.00 -9.59
N GLU A 926 -6.01 -41.96 -10.16
CA GLU A 926 -6.82 -40.75 -10.38
C GLU A 926 -7.60 -40.27 -9.14
N PRO A 927 -7.98 -38.98 -9.09
CA PRO A 927 -9.09 -38.53 -8.24
C PRO A 927 -10.44 -38.89 -8.89
N VAL A 928 -11.12 -39.91 -8.35
CA VAL A 928 -12.45 -40.32 -8.82
C VAL A 928 -13.48 -39.19 -8.65
N ALA A 929 -14.27 -38.94 -9.71
CA ALA A 929 -15.43 -38.05 -9.70
C ALA A 929 -16.66 -38.78 -10.26
N GLU A 930 -17.83 -38.60 -9.64
CA GLU A 930 -19.13 -39.01 -10.17
C GLU A 930 -20.29 -38.35 -9.37
N PRO A 931 -21.57 -38.32 -9.86
CA PRO A 931 -21.99 -37.33 -10.86
C PRO A 931 -23.35 -36.65 -10.53
N VAL A 932 -23.82 -35.72 -11.39
CA VAL A 932 -25.23 -35.64 -11.83
C VAL A 932 -25.31 -35.05 -13.26
N ALA A 933 -25.88 -35.84 -14.17
CA ALA A 933 -26.58 -35.54 -15.43
C ALA A 933 -26.27 -34.27 -16.28
N ALA A 934 -26.03 -34.51 -17.57
CA ALA A 934 -26.26 -33.58 -18.68
C ALA A 934 -26.95 -34.31 -19.84
N GLU A 935 -27.83 -33.64 -20.58
CA GLU A 935 -28.45 -34.16 -21.83
C GLU A 935 -29.02 -32.96 -22.66
N PRO A 936 -29.34 -33.11 -23.98
CA PRO A 936 -28.33 -32.79 -24.98
C PRO A 936 -28.80 -31.78 -26.06
N ALA A 937 -27.88 -31.41 -26.96
CA ALA A 937 -28.17 -30.63 -28.17
C ALA A 937 -28.35 -31.54 -29.41
N PRO A 938 -29.31 -31.24 -30.32
CA PRO A 938 -29.42 -31.84 -31.64
C PRO A 938 -28.81 -30.96 -32.75
N VAL A 939 -28.60 -31.54 -33.94
CA VAL A 939 -28.09 -30.87 -35.15
C VAL A 939 -29.11 -30.99 -36.29
N ALA A 940 -29.30 -29.94 -37.09
CA ALA A 940 -30.03 -29.95 -38.36
C ALA A 940 -29.55 -28.81 -39.29
N GLU A 941 -29.75 -28.97 -40.60
CA GLU A 941 -29.20 -28.08 -41.64
C GLU A 941 -30.20 -27.05 -42.21
N ALA A 942 -29.61 -26.01 -42.80
CA ALA A 942 -30.06 -25.12 -43.88
C ALA A 942 -31.54 -25.08 -44.34
N ALA A 943 -32.11 -23.86 -44.32
CA ALA A 943 -33.00 -23.36 -45.37
C ALA A 943 -32.92 -21.82 -45.47
N GLU A 944 -33.27 -21.29 -46.64
CA GLU A 944 -33.28 -19.85 -46.98
C GLU A 944 -34.43 -19.08 -46.29
N LEU A 945 -34.25 -17.78 -46.01
CA LEU A 945 -34.92 -16.70 -46.78
C LEU A 945 -34.67 -15.26 -46.28
N ALA A 946 -34.79 -14.35 -47.26
CA ALA A 946 -34.61 -12.91 -47.37
C ALA A 946 -35.08 -11.94 -46.24
N PRO A 947 -34.57 -10.68 -46.25
CA PRO A 947 -35.18 -9.52 -45.57
C PRO A 947 -36.29 -8.86 -46.40
N VAL A 948 -37.12 -8.00 -45.78
CA VAL A 948 -38.11 -7.04 -46.36
C VAL A 948 -38.74 -6.28 -45.16
N GLU A 949 -39.25 -5.03 -45.19
CA GLU A 949 -39.64 -4.10 -46.26
C GLU A 949 -39.56 -2.62 -45.81
N GLU A 950 -39.41 -1.68 -46.75
CA GLU A 950 -40.28 -0.49 -46.88
C GLU A 950 -40.47 -0.20 -48.39
N PRO A 951 -41.58 0.42 -48.83
CA PRO A 951 -42.38 -0.23 -49.89
C PRO A 951 -42.28 0.36 -51.32
N ALA A 952 -42.96 -0.32 -52.25
CA ALA A 952 -42.83 -0.19 -53.71
C ALA A 952 -44.06 0.44 -54.41
N GLU A 953 -43.91 0.72 -55.72
CA GLU A 953 -44.89 0.66 -56.83
C GLU A 953 -44.25 1.29 -58.10
N ALA A 954 -44.48 0.89 -59.36
CA ALA A 954 -45.23 -0.24 -59.94
C ALA A 954 -44.62 -0.64 -61.34
N GLU A 955 -45.27 -1.56 -62.05
CA GLU A 955 -44.78 -2.23 -63.28
C GLU A 955 -44.92 -1.42 -64.60
N ALA A 956 -44.16 -1.77 -65.66
CA ALA A 956 -44.68 -2.53 -66.83
C ALA A 956 -43.97 -2.32 -68.20
N ALA A 957 -44.05 -3.36 -69.04
CA ALA A 957 -44.08 -3.38 -70.52
C ALA A 957 -42.79 -3.12 -71.35
N ALA A 958 -42.89 -3.44 -72.65
CA ALA A 958 -41.80 -3.53 -73.62
C ALA A 958 -42.19 -2.97 -75.02
N VAL A 959 -41.20 -2.93 -75.93
CA VAL A 959 -41.28 -2.57 -77.37
C VAL A 959 -42.50 -3.20 -78.08
N ALA A 960 -43.15 -2.62 -79.11
CA ALA A 960 -42.73 -1.64 -80.14
C ALA A 960 -43.98 -0.92 -80.77
N PRO A 961 -43.96 -0.42 -82.03
CA PRO A 961 -43.29 0.80 -82.53
C PRO A 961 -44.26 1.82 -83.18
N ASP A 962 -43.84 3.08 -83.33
CA ASP A 962 -43.90 3.81 -84.62
C ASP A 962 -42.98 5.06 -84.58
N GLY A 963 -42.80 5.73 -85.72
CA GLY A 963 -41.81 6.80 -85.91
C GLY A 963 -42.35 8.24 -85.96
N THR A 964 -41.49 9.18 -85.57
CA THR A 964 -41.48 10.57 -86.04
C THR A 964 -40.06 11.11 -85.84
N ALA A 965 -39.59 12.02 -86.71
CA ALA A 965 -38.19 12.46 -86.72
C ALA A 965 -38.06 13.92 -86.32
N GLU A 966 -37.13 14.22 -85.40
CA GLU A 966 -36.51 15.55 -85.21
C GLU A 966 -35.20 15.42 -84.40
N ASP A 967 -34.44 16.51 -84.27
CA ASP A 967 -32.97 16.53 -84.16
C ASP A 967 -32.27 15.84 -82.95
N LYS A 968 -31.01 15.44 -83.19
CA LYS A 968 -30.03 15.12 -82.13
C LYS A 968 -29.43 16.41 -81.54
N PRO A 969 -29.32 16.55 -80.20
CA PRO A 969 -28.38 17.48 -79.59
C PRO A 969 -26.93 17.06 -79.89
N ALA A 970 -26.06 18.02 -80.22
CA ALA A 970 -24.63 17.77 -80.37
C ALA A 970 -23.94 17.59 -79.00
N GLU A 971 -22.84 16.83 -78.94
CA GLU A 971 -21.94 16.88 -77.79
C GLU A 971 -21.38 18.31 -77.62
N PRO A 972 -21.25 18.83 -76.40
CA PRO A 972 -20.59 20.12 -76.18
C PRO A 972 -19.11 20.03 -76.57
N PRO A 973 -18.53 21.07 -77.22
CA PRO A 973 -17.14 21.04 -77.65
C PRO A 973 -16.19 20.87 -76.46
N LYS A 974 -15.19 19.99 -76.63
CA LYS A 974 -14.13 19.79 -75.63
C LYS A 974 -13.25 21.03 -75.61
N LEU A 975 -13.41 21.88 -74.61
CA LEU A 975 -12.58 23.06 -74.41
C LEU A 975 -11.26 22.68 -73.73
N ILE A 976 -10.13 23.11 -74.29
CA ILE A 976 -8.81 23.01 -73.68
C ILE A 976 -8.52 24.33 -72.97
N GLN A 977 -8.07 24.26 -71.71
CA GLN A 977 -7.70 25.43 -70.92
C GLN A 977 -6.31 25.92 -71.30
N VAL A 978 -6.24 27.12 -71.87
CA VAL A 978 -5.01 27.83 -72.22
C VAL A 978 -4.72 28.91 -71.16
N TRP A 979 -3.47 29.01 -70.69
CA TRP A 979 -3.09 29.68 -69.44
C TRP A 979 -2.09 30.80 -69.64
N ARG A 980 -2.32 31.98 -69.03
CA ARG A 980 -1.38 33.12 -69.00
C ARG A 980 -1.15 33.66 -67.58
N PRO A 981 0.02 34.28 -67.31
CA PRO A 981 0.25 35.01 -66.06
C PRO A 981 -0.78 36.13 -65.83
N GLY A 982 -1.20 36.34 -64.58
CA GLY A 982 -2.10 37.43 -64.19
C GLY A 982 -1.43 38.81 -64.25
N GLY A 983 -1.41 39.43 -65.43
CA GLY A 983 -0.84 40.77 -65.65
C GLY A 983 -1.54 41.89 -64.86
N ARG A 984 -0.76 42.82 -64.29
CA ARG A 984 -1.22 43.99 -63.52
C ARG A 984 -1.54 45.22 -64.39
N HIS A 985 -2.17 45.02 -65.55
CA HIS A 985 -2.80 46.08 -66.32
C HIS A 985 -3.90 45.50 -67.21
N ASP A 986 -5.15 45.87 -66.91
CA ASP A 986 -6.16 46.08 -67.94
C ASP A 986 -7.18 47.06 -67.39
N GLY A 987 -7.37 48.19 -68.06
CA GLY A 987 -8.10 49.33 -67.51
C GLY A 987 -8.80 50.11 -68.61
N ARG A 988 -9.97 49.63 -69.05
CA ARG A 988 -10.88 50.39 -69.90
C ARG A 988 -12.34 50.24 -69.48
N SER A 989 -12.91 51.41 -69.24
CA SER A 989 -14.28 51.75 -68.93
C SER A 989 -15.34 50.93 -69.66
N ARG A 990 -16.41 50.58 -68.92
CA ARG A 990 -17.75 50.58 -69.52
C ARG A 990 -18.81 51.13 -68.56
N GLU A 991 -18.99 52.44 -68.65
CA GLU A 991 -20.32 53.03 -68.49
C GLU A 991 -21.24 52.45 -69.59
N GLY A 992 -22.54 52.26 -69.37
CA GLY A 992 -23.28 52.37 -68.11
C GLY A 992 -24.77 52.16 -68.36
N ALA A 993 -25.44 51.38 -67.51
CA ALA A 993 -26.89 51.18 -67.55
C ALA A 993 -27.47 51.42 -66.15
N ARG A 994 -27.88 52.66 -65.88
CA ARG A 994 -28.52 53.06 -64.61
C ARG A 994 -30.03 53.18 -64.81
N HIS A 995 -30.80 52.27 -64.22
CA HIS A 995 -32.12 52.52 -63.62
C HIS A 995 -32.55 51.25 -62.86
N GLY A 996 -32.92 51.24 -61.59
CA GLY A 996 -32.69 52.28 -60.57
C GLY A 996 -33.75 52.28 -59.48
N ASN A 997 -33.36 51.98 -58.23
CA ASN A 997 -33.80 52.78 -57.11
C ASN A 997 -32.76 52.82 -55.98
N ARG A 998 -32.48 54.03 -55.49
CA ARG A 998 -31.68 54.36 -54.31
C ARG A 998 -32.05 55.80 -53.96
N PRO A 999 -32.16 56.14 -52.67
CA PRO A 999 -31.10 57.01 -52.19
C PRO A 999 -30.53 56.58 -50.83
N ASN A 1000 -29.35 57.10 -50.55
CA ASN A 1000 -28.81 57.24 -49.19
C ASN A 1000 -28.68 58.75 -48.91
N HIS A 1001 -28.49 59.13 -47.64
CA HIS A 1001 -27.98 60.42 -47.17
C HIS A 1001 -28.88 61.69 -47.19
N ARG A 1002 -29.08 62.22 -45.97
CA ARG A 1002 -28.50 63.50 -45.45
C ARG A 1002 -29.19 64.84 -45.73
N GLN A 1003 -29.56 65.51 -44.63
CA GLN A 1003 -29.26 66.90 -44.24
C GLN A 1003 -28.93 66.85 -42.71
N GLU A 1004 -28.12 67.69 -42.04
CA GLU A 1004 -27.89 69.16 -42.07
C GLU A 1004 -29.06 69.95 -41.41
N ALA A 1005 -28.86 70.97 -40.57
CA ALA A 1005 -27.64 71.68 -40.15
C ALA A 1005 -27.72 72.30 -38.72
N GLY A 1006 -26.57 72.72 -38.17
CA GLY A 1006 -26.44 73.65 -37.02
C GLY A 1006 -26.66 73.04 -35.62
N ALA A 1007 -25.99 73.47 -34.55
CA ALA A 1007 -24.81 74.32 -34.37
C ALA A 1007 -24.15 73.92 -33.02
N GLY A 1008 -22.90 74.24 -32.66
CA GLY A 1008 -21.81 74.93 -33.36
C GLY A 1008 -20.73 75.37 -32.34
N HIS A 1009 -19.45 75.27 -32.71
CA HIS A 1009 -18.26 75.73 -31.93
C HIS A 1009 -17.96 75.00 -30.58
N ARG A 1010 -16.70 74.88 -30.11
CA ARG A 1010 -15.40 75.40 -30.59
C ARG A 1010 -14.21 74.49 -30.19
N SER A 1011 -13.11 74.61 -30.97
CA SER A 1011 -11.66 74.42 -30.67
C SER A 1011 -11.18 74.01 -29.26
N ARG A 1012 -10.02 73.35 -29.03
CA ARG A 1012 -8.90 72.76 -29.83
C ARG A 1012 -8.12 71.82 -28.84
N ARG A 1013 -7.55 70.65 -29.20
CA ARG A 1013 -6.26 70.37 -29.91
C ARG A 1013 -4.99 70.81 -29.12
N PRO A 1014 -3.82 70.13 -29.22
CA PRO A 1014 -3.49 68.74 -28.81
C PRO A 1014 -2.05 68.59 -28.20
N HIS A 1015 -1.52 67.35 -28.14
CA HIS A 1015 -0.10 66.94 -27.87
C HIS A 1015 0.42 67.13 -26.42
N GLY A 1016 1.47 66.41 -25.97
CA GLY A 1016 2.16 65.25 -26.56
C GLY A 1016 3.61 65.05 -26.06
N GLN A 1017 4.26 63.97 -26.52
CA GLN A 1017 5.72 63.65 -26.47
C GLN A 1017 6.43 63.48 -25.11
N GLY A 1018 7.05 62.30 -24.93
CA GLY A 1018 8.52 62.20 -24.78
C GLY A 1018 9.11 62.12 -23.36
N GLY A 1019 10.28 61.47 -23.27
CA GLY A 1019 11.13 61.40 -22.06
C GLY A 1019 11.54 59.98 -21.68
N GLU A 1020 12.85 59.71 -21.70
CA GLU A 1020 13.45 58.42 -21.30
C GLU A 1020 14.12 58.50 -19.90
N ALA A 1021 14.68 57.35 -19.49
CA ALA A 1021 15.80 57.17 -18.55
C ALA A 1021 15.50 56.84 -17.06
N GLN A 1022 15.63 55.55 -16.78
CA GLN A 1022 16.42 54.93 -15.69
C GLN A 1022 16.27 55.45 -14.24
N GLY A 1023 15.76 54.59 -13.35
CA GLY A 1023 15.86 54.77 -11.90
C GLY A 1023 15.10 53.71 -11.09
N ALA A 1024 15.82 52.75 -10.51
CA ALA A 1024 15.36 51.83 -9.46
C ALA A 1024 16.25 52.03 -8.21
N PRO A 1025 15.84 51.68 -6.98
CA PRO A 1025 14.69 50.83 -6.60
C PRO A 1025 13.66 51.52 -5.68
N ALA A 1026 12.56 50.82 -5.37
CA ALA A 1026 11.63 51.21 -4.30
C ALA A 1026 10.93 49.99 -3.67
N GLU A 1027 11.13 49.79 -2.36
CA GLU A 1027 10.18 49.07 -1.50
C GLU A 1027 9.31 50.11 -0.76
N GLY A 1028 7.98 49.93 -0.71
CA GLY A 1028 7.17 50.65 0.29
C GLY A 1028 5.80 51.20 -0.15
N GLN A 1029 4.75 50.39 0.10
CA GLN A 1029 3.38 50.79 0.50
C GLN A 1029 2.47 51.58 -0.48
N GLY A 1030 1.15 51.28 -0.44
CA GLY A 1030 0.09 51.97 -1.20
C GLY A 1030 -0.82 51.02 -1.99
N ALA A 1031 -1.72 50.24 -1.36
CA ALA A 1031 -3.05 50.63 -0.83
C ALA A 1031 -4.21 50.35 -1.82
N ALA A 1032 -5.41 50.08 -1.27
CA ALA A 1032 -6.55 49.50 -1.98
C ALA A 1032 -7.36 50.50 -2.84
N PRO A 1033 -8.40 50.00 -3.54
CA PRO A 1033 -9.74 50.49 -3.18
C PRO A 1033 -10.81 49.40 -2.96
N ARG A 1034 -11.90 49.81 -2.27
CA ARG A 1034 -13.21 49.13 -2.18
C ARG A 1034 -14.06 49.59 -3.40
N ARG A 1035 -15.09 48.91 -3.91
CA ARG A 1035 -16.23 48.15 -3.37
C ARG A 1035 -17.31 49.02 -2.67
N ASP A 1036 -18.29 49.45 -3.47
CA ASP A 1036 -19.61 50.04 -3.13
C ASP A 1036 -20.63 49.48 -4.18
N GLU A 1037 -21.82 48.99 -3.83
CA GLU A 1037 -23.15 49.67 -3.76
C GLU A 1037 -23.74 50.09 -5.14
N GLN A 1038 -25.07 50.08 -5.45
CA GLN A 1038 -26.31 49.86 -4.68
C GLN A 1038 -27.51 49.47 -5.63
N ARG A 1039 -28.57 48.82 -5.10
CA ARG A 1039 -30.03 48.79 -5.50
C ARG A 1039 -30.52 48.93 -6.99
N ALA A 1040 -31.48 48.08 -7.44
CA ALA A 1040 -32.95 48.41 -7.56
C ALA A 1040 -33.85 47.64 -8.61
N PHE A 1041 -35.10 47.31 -8.20
CA PHE A 1041 -36.41 47.32 -8.94
C PHE A 1041 -36.91 46.25 -9.97
N GLN A 1042 -38.23 45.96 -9.87
CA GLN A 1042 -39.22 45.40 -10.86
C GLN A 1042 -39.21 43.87 -11.18
N LYS A 1043 -40.32 43.17 -11.58
CA LYS A 1043 -41.80 43.24 -11.29
C LYS A 1043 -42.56 42.02 -11.95
N ARG A 1044 -43.40 41.26 -11.22
CA ARG A 1044 -44.67 40.47 -11.58
C ARG A 1044 -44.86 39.77 -12.98
N PRO A 1045 -45.83 38.82 -13.19
CA PRO A 1045 -46.64 37.91 -12.32
C PRO A 1045 -46.60 36.42 -12.87
N PRO A 1046 -47.59 35.49 -12.71
CA PRO A 1046 -48.62 35.23 -11.68
C PRO A 1046 -48.57 33.81 -11.02
N PHE A 1047 -49.48 33.58 -10.06
CA PHE A 1047 -49.84 32.31 -9.37
C PHE A 1047 -50.85 31.44 -10.19
N PRO A 1048 -51.29 30.20 -9.81
CA PRO A 1048 -51.49 29.59 -8.46
C PRO A 1048 -50.96 28.11 -8.33
N LYS A 1049 -51.20 27.22 -7.34
CA LYS A 1049 -51.82 27.04 -5.96
C LYS A 1049 -51.28 25.66 -5.45
N LYS A 1050 -51.44 25.07 -4.24
CA LYS A 1050 -51.92 25.29 -2.83
C LYS A 1050 -51.41 24.03 -2.06
N GLY A 1051 -51.01 23.98 -0.79
CA GLY A 1051 -50.79 24.93 0.32
C GLY A 1051 -49.59 24.41 1.15
N GLY A 1052 -49.55 24.38 2.48
CA GLY A 1052 -50.43 24.93 3.54
C GLY A 1052 -50.90 23.85 4.55
N ASP A 1053 -50.79 23.98 5.87
CA ASP A 1053 -50.27 25.04 6.77
C ASP A 1053 -49.93 24.35 8.14
N GLY A 1054 -49.22 24.90 9.14
CA GLY A 1054 -48.60 26.23 9.33
C GLY A 1054 -47.88 26.37 10.69
N GLU A 1055 -47.32 27.57 10.91
CA GLU A 1055 -46.55 28.15 12.03
C GLU A 1055 -47.05 27.87 13.49
N GLY A 1056 -46.29 28.14 14.58
CA GLY A 1056 -44.91 28.66 14.74
C GLY A 1056 -44.78 29.68 15.90
N ARG A 1057 -43.58 30.33 16.03
CA ARG A 1057 -43.22 31.46 16.94
C ARG A 1057 -43.02 31.09 18.44
N GLY A 1058 -42.20 31.79 19.24
CA GLY A 1058 -41.13 32.77 18.93
C GLY A 1058 -40.71 33.70 20.11
N ALA A 1059 -39.39 33.98 20.23
CA ALA A 1059 -38.72 35.02 21.06
C ALA A 1059 -38.79 34.92 22.62
N GLY A 1060 -37.83 35.52 23.38
CA GLY A 1060 -37.81 35.38 24.85
C GLY A 1060 -36.79 36.08 25.79
N ASN A 1061 -35.77 36.82 25.34
CA ASN A 1061 -34.94 37.76 26.14
C ASN A 1061 -33.90 37.23 27.21
N ARG A 1062 -33.06 38.15 27.74
CA ARG A 1062 -31.95 38.04 28.74
C ARG A 1062 -32.20 39.02 29.93
N PRO A 1063 -31.46 39.08 31.07
CA PRO A 1063 -29.98 39.17 31.28
C PRO A 1063 -29.43 38.09 32.25
N GLY A 1064 -28.17 37.99 32.73
CA GLY A 1064 -26.99 38.89 32.86
C GLY A 1064 -26.77 39.32 34.34
N GLY A 1065 -25.59 39.43 34.95
CA GLY A 1065 -24.16 39.18 34.63
C GLY A 1065 -23.35 39.14 35.97
N GLY A 1066 -22.01 39.19 36.07
CA GLY A 1066 -20.89 39.20 35.11
C GLY A 1066 -19.55 39.54 35.80
N GLU A 1067 -18.41 39.29 35.12
CA GLU A 1067 -17.05 39.88 35.35
C GLU A 1067 -16.27 39.54 36.66
N ARG A 1068 -14.94 39.71 36.80
CA ARG A 1068 -13.75 39.57 35.89
C ARG A 1068 -12.44 39.40 36.70
N HIS A 1069 -11.56 38.48 36.26
CA HIS A 1069 -10.07 38.54 36.20
C HIS A 1069 -9.15 38.81 37.44
N ARG A 1070 -8.16 37.92 37.63
CA ARG A 1070 -6.78 38.06 38.23
C ARG A 1070 -6.60 38.51 39.71
N GLY A 1071 -5.67 37.89 40.45
CA GLY A 1071 -5.14 38.57 41.66
C GLY A 1071 -3.96 38.09 42.54
N ARG A 1072 -3.53 36.81 42.59
CA ARG A 1072 -2.30 36.39 43.36
C ARG A 1072 -2.42 36.53 44.93
N PRO A 1073 -1.39 36.36 45.81
CA PRO A 1073 -1.26 35.12 46.61
C PRO A 1073 -0.98 35.24 48.15
N GLU A 1074 -0.84 34.06 48.79
CA GLU A 1074 0.06 33.73 49.94
C GLU A 1074 -0.19 34.27 51.37
N GLY A 1075 0.29 33.50 52.38
CA GLY A 1075 0.34 33.85 53.82
C GLY A 1075 -0.75 33.19 54.69
N GLU A 1076 -0.63 31.95 55.18
CA GLU A 1076 0.17 31.43 56.32
C GLU A 1076 -0.47 31.48 57.75
N ARG A 1077 -0.25 30.40 58.52
CA ARG A 1077 -0.33 30.23 59.99
C ARG A 1077 -1.70 30.16 60.72
N LYS A 1078 -2.16 28.91 60.97
CA LYS A 1078 -2.17 28.17 62.28
C LYS A 1078 -2.16 28.97 63.62
N PRO A 1079 -2.56 28.37 64.78
CA PRO A 1079 -3.45 27.19 65.00
C PRO A 1079 -4.35 27.24 66.27
N GLY A 1080 -5.21 26.21 66.45
CA GLY A 1080 -5.44 25.57 67.76
C GLY A 1080 -6.82 25.74 68.44
N GLY A 1081 -7.24 24.72 69.22
CA GLY A 1081 -8.38 24.80 70.14
C GLY A 1081 -9.44 23.68 70.01
N ALA A 1082 -9.31 22.62 70.80
CA ALA A 1082 -10.37 21.68 71.20
C ALA A 1082 -10.62 21.88 72.73
N PRO A 1083 -11.56 21.20 73.46
CA PRO A 1083 -12.34 20.00 73.09
C PRO A 1083 -13.79 19.88 73.66
N ALA A 1084 -14.39 18.69 73.44
CA ALA A 1084 -15.36 17.95 74.29
C ALA A 1084 -16.83 18.43 74.48
N GLY A 1085 -17.77 17.47 74.59
CA GLY A 1085 -19.11 17.68 75.16
C GLY A 1085 -20.29 16.89 74.56
N GLU A 1086 -20.51 15.64 75.02
CA GLU A 1086 -21.78 14.88 74.91
C GLU A 1086 -22.87 15.43 75.91
N PRO A 1087 -24.13 14.91 76.07
CA PRO A 1087 -24.76 13.67 75.52
C PRO A 1087 -26.29 13.68 75.15
N ARG A 1088 -26.76 12.62 74.44
CA ARG A 1088 -28.11 11.96 74.53
C ARG A 1088 -29.37 12.75 74.04
N ARG A 1089 -30.56 12.17 73.80
CA ARG A 1089 -31.13 10.80 74.04
C ARG A 1089 -32.15 10.37 72.94
N PHE A 1090 -32.60 9.11 73.02
CA PHE A 1090 -33.62 8.46 72.16
C PHE A 1090 -35.06 8.93 72.44
N ASP A 1091 -35.98 8.68 71.49
CA ASP A 1091 -37.26 8.02 71.80
C ASP A 1091 -37.88 7.23 70.61
N LYS A 1092 -38.79 6.28 70.86
CA LYS A 1092 -39.41 5.41 69.82
C LYS A 1092 -40.66 4.62 70.31
N PRO A 1093 -41.77 4.56 69.54
CA PRO A 1093 -42.80 3.50 69.71
C PRO A 1093 -43.11 2.65 68.45
N GLN A 1094 -44.02 1.67 68.63
CA GLN A 1094 -44.54 0.67 67.65
C GLN A 1094 -45.60 1.29 66.69
N GLY A 1095 -46.12 0.65 65.62
CA GLY A 1095 -45.91 -0.68 65.01
C GLY A 1095 -47.00 -1.03 63.95
N GLN A 1096 -46.96 -2.26 63.39
CA GLN A 1096 -47.88 -2.88 62.40
C GLN A 1096 -47.78 -2.44 60.89
N PRO A 1097 -48.23 -3.29 59.92
CA PRO A 1097 -47.62 -3.37 58.59
C PRO A 1097 -48.62 -3.15 57.41
N PRO A 1098 -48.45 -3.68 56.17
CA PRO A 1098 -48.16 -2.82 55.02
C PRO A 1098 -49.28 -2.73 53.96
N LYS A 1099 -49.18 -1.71 53.10
CA LYS A 1099 -49.76 -1.73 51.74
C LYS A 1099 -48.63 -1.73 50.70
N PRO A 1100 -48.76 -2.43 49.56
CA PRO A 1100 -47.77 -2.33 48.49
C PRO A 1100 -47.73 -0.89 47.96
N ARG A 1101 -46.54 -0.29 47.92
CA ARG A 1101 -46.33 1.01 47.26
C ARG A 1101 -46.28 0.81 45.75
N ALA A 1102 -46.75 1.80 45.00
CA ALA A 1102 -46.60 1.84 43.55
C ALA A 1102 -45.13 1.83 43.15
N ILE A 1103 -44.84 1.36 41.93
CA ILE A 1103 -43.50 1.37 41.36
C ILE A 1103 -43.04 2.82 41.21
N ASP A 1104 -41.80 3.07 41.62
CA ASP A 1104 -41.13 4.37 41.52
C ASP A 1104 -41.03 4.81 40.03
N PRO A 1105 -41.54 5.99 39.65
CA PRO A 1105 -41.52 6.46 38.26
C PRO A 1105 -40.10 6.69 37.72
N ASP A 1106 -39.11 6.92 38.59
CA ASP A 1106 -37.70 7.09 38.20
C ASP A 1106 -36.91 5.76 38.22
N SER A 1107 -37.59 4.63 38.44
CA SER A 1107 -36.99 3.30 38.30
C SER A 1107 -36.65 2.98 36.83
N PRO A 1108 -35.41 2.53 36.51
CA PRO A 1108 -35.00 2.24 35.13
C PRO A 1108 -35.85 1.13 34.46
N PHE A 1109 -36.54 0.30 35.25
CA PHE A 1109 -37.40 -0.78 34.74
C PHE A 1109 -38.80 -0.31 34.31
N ALA A 1110 -39.22 0.93 34.62
CA ALA A 1110 -40.52 1.46 34.19
C ALA A 1110 -40.70 1.47 32.67
N LYS A 1111 -39.61 1.71 31.92
CA LYS A 1111 -39.61 1.66 30.44
C LYS A 1111 -39.76 0.25 29.87
N LEU A 1112 -39.33 -0.79 30.59
CA LEU A 1112 -39.49 -2.18 30.17
C LEU A 1112 -40.94 -2.67 30.35
N ALA A 1113 -41.61 -2.26 31.44
CA ALA A 1113 -43.05 -2.53 31.60
C ALA A 1113 -43.87 -1.91 30.46
N ALA A 1114 -43.61 -0.64 30.13
CA ALA A 1114 -44.25 0.06 29.01
C ALA A 1114 -43.93 -0.50 27.61
N LEU A 1115 -42.85 -1.28 27.47
CA LEU A 1115 -42.53 -2.02 26.24
C LEU A 1115 -43.32 -3.34 26.16
N ARG A 1116 -43.42 -4.06 27.28
CA ARG A 1116 -44.14 -5.34 27.36
C ARG A 1116 -45.61 -5.20 26.98
N ASP A 1117 -46.27 -4.16 27.48
CA ASP A 1117 -47.68 -3.89 27.22
C ASP A 1117 -47.94 -3.34 25.79
N LYS A 1118 -46.88 -3.05 25.01
CA LYS A 1118 -46.93 -2.70 23.58
C LYS A 1118 -46.62 -3.85 22.62
N LEU A 1119 -46.16 -5.00 23.13
CA LEU A 1119 -45.88 -6.22 22.36
C LEU A 1119 -46.87 -7.36 22.67
N GLY A 1120 -47.95 -7.07 23.41
CA GLY A 1120 -48.96 -8.03 23.85
C GLY A 1120 -50.38 -7.73 23.36
N LYS A 1121 -50.54 -7.07 22.20
CA LYS A 1121 -51.81 -6.78 21.51
C LYS A 1121 -51.61 -6.78 20.00
#